data_AF-A0A804HSD9-F1
#
_entry.id   AF-A0A804HSD9-F1
#
_cell.length_a   1.000
_cell.length_b   1.000
_cell.length_c   1.000
_cell.angle_alpha   90.00
_cell.angle_beta   90.00
_cell.angle_gamma   90.00
#
_symmetry.space_group_name_H-M   'P 1'
#
loop_
_entity.id
_entity.type
_entity.pdbx_description
1 polymer ?
#
loop_
_entity_poly.entity_id
_entity_poly.type
_entity_poly.pdbx_seq_one_letter_code
_entity_poly.pdbx_strand_id
1 'polypeptide(L)'
;MVVVDVGEFGEEGFDPKRWINAALESRHPQDPLDRYLSDLEENLRTSADKIADALDRESADALRRVPLACRDVLRLRDDALSLRSLVSSILLALSKAEGTSAESIAAIAKIDSVKQRMEAAYETLQDAAGLTQLSASVEDVFASGDLPRAAETLANMRHCLSAVGEVAEFANVRKQLEVLEDRLEEMVQPRLFDALQNRKVDTVQDLRRILVRIGRFKSLELQYIKLGIKPLKKLWERFDSRQQAHKLETEKHHEYTNPISFSSWLPSFYDEILLYLEQEWKWCMNALPDDYFSLVPKLLMETMSDLNASFVACINLATGDVVPETKALSKGITDILSGDVPKGTKILSRHLESLIELHNMTGAFAKNIQHLFSESDLQILLKTLKAIYSPYETFKLKYGQMERAILSSEIAGIDIRGAVARGVGAQGIELSETVRRMEESIPQTIVFLEAAIERCINFTGGSEADELILALDDIMLQYLSNLQDTLKSLRTICGVDSPAQSDGLKKEGAARVVDMVSEEEEWSIVQGSLQILTVADCLTSRTSVFEASLRATLARIGTTLSLSVFGSSLEQSHVAVTGENDVNLASRAGLDVAALRLADAPDKARKLFNLLEQSKDPRFHALPLTSQRVAAFSDTVNELVYDVLISKVRQRLSDVSRLPIWSSVEEQSSLPLPSFSAYPQAYVTSVGEYLLTLPQQLEPLAEGISSSESGTEEAQFFATEWMFKVAEGATALFMEQLRGIQYISDRGAQQLSADIEYLSNVLSALSMAIPPFLATFHTCLATPRDQLPAFLKSDGGSQLDIPTAHLVCKIRRIPLDQ
;
A
#
# COMPACT_ATOMS: atom_id res chain seq x y z
N MET A 1 7.20 41.31 -13.48
CA MET A 1 6.43 41.56 -12.26
C MET A 1 6.48 40.27 -11.46
N VAL A 2 7.22 40.27 -10.35
CA VAL A 2 7.39 39.07 -9.51
C VAL A 2 6.08 38.87 -8.76
N VAL A 3 5.42 37.72 -8.97
CA VAL A 3 4.22 37.35 -8.19
C VAL A 3 4.74 36.66 -6.94
N VAL A 4 4.52 37.29 -5.78
CA VAL A 4 4.89 36.73 -4.47
C VAL A 4 3.72 35.90 -3.97
N ASP A 5 3.94 34.61 -3.72
CA ASP A 5 2.97 33.76 -3.02
C ASP A 5 3.06 34.03 -1.51
N VAL A 6 1.98 34.54 -0.93
CA VAL A 6 1.92 34.94 0.49
C VAL A 6 1.79 33.72 1.41
N GLY A 7 1.42 32.55 0.85
CA GLY A 7 1.26 31.30 1.62
C GLY A 7 2.56 30.79 2.26
N GLU A 8 3.70 31.00 1.60
CA GLU A 8 5.02 30.54 2.07
C GLU A 8 5.48 31.22 3.37
N PHE A 9 5.04 32.46 3.64
CA PHE A 9 5.40 33.21 4.84
C PHE A 9 4.66 32.75 6.11
N GLY A 10 3.61 31.92 5.96
CA GLY A 10 2.83 31.39 7.06
C GLY A 10 3.34 30.07 7.62
N GLU A 11 4.35 29.44 6.99
CA GLU A 11 4.89 28.15 7.40
C GLU A 11 5.84 28.28 8.59
N GLU A 12 5.71 27.42 9.60
CA GLU A 12 6.54 27.44 10.82
C GLU A 12 8.05 27.21 10.55
N GLY A 13 8.41 26.70 9.37
CA GLY A 13 9.77 26.43 8.93
C GLY A 13 10.34 27.42 7.89
N PHE A 14 9.72 28.58 7.70
CA PHE A 14 10.15 29.55 6.68
C PHE A 14 11.59 30.04 6.93
N ASP A 15 12.51 29.78 5.98
CA ASP A 15 13.88 30.28 6.00
C ASP A 15 14.02 31.48 5.05
N PRO A 16 14.15 32.72 5.58
CA PRO A 16 14.27 33.93 4.77
C PRO A 16 15.46 33.90 3.82
N LYS A 17 16.55 33.22 4.19
CA LYS A 17 17.78 33.19 3.36
C LYS A 17 17.58 32.32 2.13
N ARG A 18 16.96 31.15 2.30
CA ARG A 18 16.62 30.25 1.17
C ARG A 18 15.64 30.91 0.22
N TRP A 19 14.62 31.58 0.77
CA TRP A 19 13.62 32.29 -0.03
C TRP A 19 14.23 33.45 -0.83
N ILE A 20 15.06 34.30 -0.19
CA ILE A 20 15.76 35.40 -0.89
C ILE A 20 16.67 34.86 -1.99
N ASN A 21 17.41 33.77 -1.73
CA ASN A 21 18.29 33.17 -2.73
C ASN A 21 17.49 32.60 -3.91
N ALA A 22 16.38 31.91 -3.68
CA ALA A 22 15.49 31.41 -4.73
C ALA A 22 14.84 32.54 -5.55
N ALA A 23 14.44 33.63 -4.88
CA ALA A 23 13.92 34.83 -5.54
C ALA A 23 15.01 35.50 -6.40
N LEU A 24 16.26 35.53 -5.94
CA LEU A 24 17.40 36.05 -6.70
C LEU A 24 17.81 35.15 -7.87
N GLU A 25 17.60 33.84 -7.80
CA GLU A 25 17.79 32.91 -8.93
C GLU A 25 16.78 33.13 -10.06
N SER A 26 15.59 33.64 -9.74
CA SER A 26 14.56 34.00 -10.72
C SER A 26 14.85 35.31 -11.49
N ARG A 27 15.95 36.02 -11.15
CA ARG A 27 16.36 37.28 -11.78
C ARG A 27 16.88 37.06 -13.20
N HIS A 28 16.46 37.91 -14.13
CA HIS A 28 17.03 37.93 -15.48
C HIS A 28 18.49 38.45 -15.46
N PRO A 29 19.45 37.84 -16.18
CA PRO A 29 20.88 38.17 -16.09
C PRO A 29 21.28 39.61 -16.42
N GLN A 30 20.38 40.37 -17.06
CA GLN A 30 20.64 41.74 -17.55
C GLN A 30 20.14 42.85 -16.61
N ASP A 31 19.32 42.54 -15.60
CA ASP A 31 18.79 43.56 -14.69
C ASP A 31 19.78 43.84 -13.56
N PRO A 32 20.08 45.10 -13.19
CA PRO A 32 20.95 45.39 -12.05
C PRO A 32 20.32 44.88 -10.74
N LEU A 33 21.14 44.21 -9.91
CA LEU A 33 20.71 43.56 -8.65
C LEU A 33 19.95 44.53 -7.72
N ASP A 34 20.47 45.74 -7.57
CA ASP A 34 19.91 46.76 -6.67
C ASP A 34 18.50 47.19 -7.09
N ARG A 35 18.21 47.21 -8.39
CA ARG A 35 16.89 47.55 -8.91
C ARG A 35 15.88 46.44 -8.67
N TYR A 36 16.28 45.20 -8.92
CA TYR A 36 15.42 44.03 -8.68
C TYR A 36 15.09 43.85 -7.19
N LEU A 37 16.07 44.08 -6.31
CA LEU A 37 15.85 44.05 -4.86
C LEU A 37 14.92 45.18 -4.39
N SER A 38 15.08 46.39 -4.93
CA SER A 38 14.20 47.53 -4.63
C SER A 38 12.76 47.26 -5.07
N ASP A 39 12.58 46.70 -6.27
CA ASP A 39 11.26 46.34 -6.80
C ASP A 39 10.61 45.21 -5.98
N LEU A 40 11.39 44.22 -5.52
CA LEU A 40 10.91 43.14 -4.66
C LEU A 40 10.53 43.65 -3.26
N GLU A 41 11.32 44.57 -2.69
CA GLU A 41 11.00 45.24 -1.42
C GLU A 41 9.71 46.07 -1.54
N GLU A 42 9.53 46.82 -2.63
CA GLU A 42 8.31 47.59 -2.88
C GLU A 42 7.08 46.68 -3.04
N ASN A 43 7.22 45.55 -3.74
CA ASN A 43 6.14 44.58 -3.89
C ASN A 43 5.78 43.90 -2.55
N LEU A 44 6.78 43.53 -1.73
CA LEU A 44 6.54 42.99 -0.40
C LEU A 44 5.86 44.02 0.51
N ARG A 45 6.35 45.27 0.53
CA ARG A 45 5.78 46.35 1.32
C ARG A 45 4.32 46.62 0.92
N THR A 46 4.03 46.71 -0.37
CA THR A 46 2.65 46.90 -0.85
C THR A 46 1.74 45.71 -0.58
N SER A 47 2.26 44.48 -0.57
CA SER A 47 1.48 43.30 -0.18
C SER A 47 1.16 43.29 1.32
N ALA A 48 2.13 43.65 2.17
CA ALA A 48 1.93 43.78 3.61
C ALA A 48 0.90 44.86 3.94
N ASP A 49 0.98 46.02 3.27
CA ASP A 49 0.02 47.11 3.45
C ASP A 49 -1.40 46.69 3.02
N LYS A 50 -1.54 45.95 1.91
CA LYS A 50 -2.85 45.43 1.48
C LYS A 50 -3.45 44.43 2.45
N ILE A 51 -2.63 43.57 3.06
CA ILE A 51 -3.06 42.59 4.06
C ILE A 51 -3.50 43.32 5.33
N ALA A 52 -2.72 44.30 5.80
CA ALA A 52 -3.07 45.13 6.95
C ALA A 52 -4.40 45.88 6.71
N ASP A 53 -4.57 46.51 5.55
CA ASP A 53 -5.81 47.19 5.17
C ASP A 53 -7.01 46.25 5.07
N ALA A 54 -6.80 45.02 4.59
CA ALA A 54 -7.86 44.01 4.52
C ALA A 54 -8.28 43.55 5.92
N LEU A 55 -7.30 43.29 6.79
CA LEU A 55 -7.53 42.89 8.18
C LEU A 55 -8.25 43.98 8.97
N ASP A 56 -7.87 45.25 8.81
CA ASP A 56 -8.52 46.39 9.47
C ASP A 56 -9.96 46.57 8.98
N ARG A 57 -10.22 46.40 7.69
CA ARG A 57 -11.58 46.45 7.13
C ARG A 57 -12.44 45.30 7.64
N GLU A 58 -11.94 44.07 7.59
CA GLU A 58 -12.71 42.90 8.01
C GLU A 58 -12.93 42.87 9.52
N SER A 59 -11.94 43.26 10.32
CA SER A 59 -12.08 43.37 11.77
C SER A 59 -13.09 44.45 12.17
N ALA A 60 -13.09 45.61 11.51
CA ALA A 60 -14.07 46.67 11.74
C ALA A 60 -15.50 46.22 11.38
N ASP A 61 -15.65 45.47 10.28
CA ASP A 61 -16.93 44.91 9.86
C ASP A 61 -17.41 43.81 10.81
N ALA A 62 -16.52 42.93 11.28
CA ALA A 62 -16.83 41.90 12.27
C ALA A 62 -17.27 42.51 13.60
N LEU A 63 -16.56 43.54 14.09
CA LEU A 63 -16.92 44.28 15.30
C LEU A 63 -18.29 44.96 15.21
N ARG A 64 -18.77 45.28 14.00
CA ARG A 64 -20.12 45.84 13.78
C ARG A 64 -21.19 44.75 13.64
N ARG A 65 -20.91 43.67 12.89
CA ARG A 65 -21.91 42.63 12.56
C ARG A 65 -22.16 41.67 13.71
N VAL A 66 -21.13 41.27 14.46
CA VAL A 66 -21.26 40.27 15.52
C VAL A 66 -22.22 40.72 16.66
N PRO A 67 -22.14 41.97 17.17
CA PRO A 67 -23.09 42.43 18.19
C PRO A 67 -24.53 42.55 17.67
N LEU A 68 -24.71 42.95 16.40
CA LEU A 68 -26.03 43.02 15.77
C LEU A 68 -26.65 41.63 15.63
N ALA A 69 -25.88 40.65 15.14
CA ALA A 69 -26.32 39.27 15.03
C ALA A 69 -26.67 38.68 16.40
N CYS A 70 -25.87 38.94 17.45
CA CYS A 70 -26.18 38.51 18.81
C CYS A 70 -27.50 39.11 19.31
N ARG A 71 -27.74 40.40 19.07
CA ARG A 71 -29.00 41.07 19.45
C ARG A 71 -30.19 40.48 18.72
N ASP A 72 -30.06 40.20 17.42
CA ASP A 72 -31.15 39.67 16.61
C ASP A 72 -31.47 38.22 17.00
N VAL A 73 -30.46 37.40 17.35
CA VAL A 73 -30.65 36.06 17.92
C VAL A 73 -31.36 36.11 19.27
N LEU A 74 -31.00 37.06 20.14
CA LEU A 74 -31.68 37.24 21.42
C LEU A 74 -33.14 37.67 21.23
N ARG A 75 -33.41 38.58 20.29
CA ARG A 75 -34.78 38.98 19.91
C ARG A 75 -35.59 37.81 19.37
N LEU A 76 -35.01 37.00 18.47
CA LEU A 76 -35.63 35.79 17.94
C LEU A 76 -35.99 34.80 19.03
N ARG A 77 -35.10 34.61 20.02
CA ARG A 77 -35.37 33.77 21.19
C ARG A 77 -36.56 34.30 21.99
N ASP A 78 -36.60 35.60 22.25
CA ASP A 78 -37.67 36.20 23.04
C ASP A 78 -39.02 36.17 22.28
N ASP A 79 -39.01 36.39 20.96
CA ASP A 79 -40.18 36.22 20.09
C ASP A 79 -40.65 34.76 20.06
N ALA A 80 -39.74 33.79 20.02
CA ALA A 80 -40.07 32.36 20.08
C ALA A 80 -40.67 31.96 21.44
N LEU A 81 -40.17 32.52 22.55
CA LEU A 81 -40.72 32.30 23.88
C LEU A 81 -42.11 32.92 24.02
N SER A 82 -42.33 34.12 23.48
CA SER A 82 -43.64 34.77 23.40
C SER A 82 -44.61 33.92 22.59
N LEU A 83 -44.19 33.46 21.41
CA LEU A 83 -45.00 32.60 20.54
C LEU A 83 -45.36 31.28 21.24
N ARG A 84 -44.41 30.66 21.95
CA ARG A 84 -44.70 29.46 22.76
C ARG A 84 -45.75 29.73 23.83
N SER A 85 -45.68 30.88 24.49
CA SER A 85 -46.68 31.27 25.50
C SER A 85 -48.07 31.49 24.87
N LEU A 86 -48.13 32.14 23.70
CA LEU A 86 -49.37 32.33 22.95
C LEU A 86 -49.93 31.00 22.45
N VAL A 87 -49.09 30.11 21.92
CA VAL A 87 -49.51 28.77 21.51
C VAL A 87 -50.02 27.98 22.70
N SER A 88 -49.37 28.06 23.87
CA SER A 88 -49.86 27.38 25.07
C SER A 88 -51.20 27.93 25.56
N SER A 89 -51.45 29.25 25.44
CA SER A 89 -52.73 29.84 25.80
C SER A 89 -53.83 29.51 24.79
N ILE A 90 -53.48 29.46 23.50
CA ILE A 90 -54.36 28.98 22.43
C ILE A 90 -54.69 27.52 22.65
N LEU A 91 -53.73 26.66 22.98
CA LEU A 91 -53.97 25.24 23.29
C LEU A 91 -54.87 25.07 24.52
N LEU A 92 -54.68 25.89 25.56
CA LEU A 92 -55.59 25.91 26.70
C LEU A 92 -56.99 26.38 26.31
N ALA A 93 -57.11 27.43 25.50
CA ALA A 93 -58.38 27.90 24.98
C ALA A 93 -59.03 26.87 24.04
N LEU A 94 -58.24 26.14 23.25
CA LEU A 94 -58.66 25.07 22.36
C LEU A 94 -59.14 23.87 23.17
N SER A 95 -58.44 23.47 24.24
CA SER A 95 -58.88 22.38 25.13
C SER A 95 -60.21 22.72 25.84
N LYS A 96 -60.40 24.00 26.18
CA LYS A 96 -61.65 24.49 26.78
C LYS A 96 -62.76 24.60 25.73
N ALA A 97 -62.44 24.98 24.50
CA ALA A 97 -63.35 25.01 23.37
C ALA A 97 -63.75 23.59 22.95
N GLU A 98 -62.79 22.65 22.86
CA GLU A 98 -62.98 21.22 22.60
C GLU A 98 -64.02 20.64 23.54
N GLY A 99 -64.05 20.99 24.83
CA GLY A 99 -65.11 20.52 25.74
C GLY A 99 -66.55 20.89 25.31
N THR A 100 -66.76 21.99 24.60
CA THR A 100 -68.08 22.49 24.17
C THR A 100 -68.37 22.37 22.67
N SER A 101 -67.34 22.37 21.84
CA SER A 101 -67.42 22.22 20.39
C SER A 101 -67.13 20.79 19.93
N ALA A 102 -66.50 19.92 20.73
CA ALA A 102 -66.24 18.53 20.33
C ALA A 102 -67.53 17.73 20.15
N GLU A 103 -68.62 18.00 20.88
CA GLU A 103 -69.89 17.30 20.63
C GLU A 103 -70.47 17.67 19.25
N SER A 104 -70.46 18.96 18.91
CA SER A 104 -70.96 19.47 17.62
C SER A 104 -70.02 19.10 16.46
N ILE A 105 -68.71 19.17 16.66
CA ILE A 105 -67.69 18.77 15.67
C ILE A 105 -67.69 17.24 15.51
N ALA A 106 -67.88 16.45 16.57
CA ALA A 106 -68.03 15.00 16.46
C ALA A 106 -69.31 14.62 15.74
N ALA A 107 -70.41 15.37 15.91
CA ALA A 107 -71.63 15.17 15.13
C ALA A 107 -71.43 15.49 13.64
N ILE A 108 -70.77 16.61 13.32
CA ILE A 108 -70.45 16.99 11.93
C ILE A 108 -69.45 16.00 11.31
N ALA A 109 -68.42 15.57 12.04
CA ALA A 109 -67.46 14.56 11.59
C ALA A 109 -68.12 13.19 11.37
N LYS A 110 -69.12 12.83 12.18
CA LYS A 110 -69.95 11.64 11.93
C LYS A 110 -70.75 11.79 10.65
N ILE A 111 -71.36 12.94 10.39
CA ILE A 111 -72.11 13.18 9.15
C ILE A 111 -71.17 13.19 7.93
N ASP A 112 -70.02 13.85 8.02
CA ASP A 112 -69.03 13.89 6.95
C ASP A 112 -68.46 12.49 6.67
N SER A 113 -68.20 11.68 7.72
CA SER A 113 -67.80 10.28 7.55
C SER A 113 -68.88 9.42 6.87
N VAL A 114 -70.16 9.74 7.06
CA VAL A 114 -71.26 9.05 6.38
C VAL A 114 -71.35 9.51 4.94
N LYS A 115 -71.22 10.83 4.70
CA LYS A 115 -71.21 11.41 3.36
C LYS A 115 -70.06 10.86 2.52
N GLN A 116 -68.82 10.88 3.02
CA GLN A 116 -67.65 10.31 2.33
C GLN A 116 -67.84 8.80 2.06
N ARG A 117 -68.42 8.05 3.00
CA ARG A 117 -68.74 6.63 2.79
C ARG A 117 -69.84 6.43 1.73
N MET A 118 -70.83 7.31 1.67
CA MET A 118 -71.89 7.25 0.64
C MET A 118 -71.38 7.67 -0.74
N GLU A 119 -70.53 8.70 -0.83
CA GLU A 119 -69.90 9.13 -2.08
C GLU A 119 -68.96 8.05 -2.61
N ALA A 120 -68.11 7.46 -1.76
CA ALA A 120 -67.28 6.31 -2.14
C ALA A 120 -68.12 5.09 -2.54
N ALA A 121 -69.22 4.79 -1.84
CA ALA A 121 -70.12 3.69 -2.22
C ALA A 121 -70.83 3.96 -3.56
N TYR A 122 -71.17 5.21 -3.86
CA TYR A 122 -71.79 5.58 -5.12
C TYR A 122 -70.79 5.47 -6.28
N GLU A 123 -69.57 5.99 -6.13
CA GLU A 123 -68.49 5.87 -7.14
C GLU A 123 -68.18 4.40 -7.43
N THR A 124 -68.00 3.58 -6.39
CA THR A 124 -67.75 2.14 -6.56
C THR A 124 -68.89 1.39 -7.24
N LEU A 125 -70.15 1.74 -6.96
CA LEU A 125 -71.31 1.15 -7.66
C LEU A 125 -71.41 1.60 -9.12
N GLN A 126 -71.11 2.86 -9.41
CA GLN A 126 -71.06 3.39 -10.77
C GLN A 126 -69.96 2.71 -11.59
N ASP A 127 -68.77 2.53 -11.00
CA ASP A 127 -67.64 1.86 -11.63
C ASP A 127 -67.89 0.36 -11.81
N ALA A 128 -68.57 -0.29 -10.86
CA ALA A 128 -69.00 -1.69 -10.99
C ALA A 128 -70.02 -1.89 -12.14
N ALA A 129 -70.97 -0.97 -12.29
CA ALA A 129 -71.92 -0.99 -13.41
C ALA A 129 -71.20 -0.77 -14.75
N GLY A 130 -70.29 0.21 -14.81
CA GLY A 130 -69.45 0.47 -15.99
C GLY A 130 -68.58 -0.73 -16.38
N LEU A 131 -68.06 -1.46 -15.40
CA LEU A 131 -67.25 -2.68 -15.60
C LEU A 131 -68.01 -3.79 -16.32
N THR A 132 -69.26 -4.05 -15.94
CA THR A 132 -70.08 -5.08 -16.59
C THR A 132 -70.37 -4.72 -18.05
N GLN A 133 -70.66 -3.45 -18.33
CA GLN A 133 -70.89 -2.95 -19.68
C GLN A 133 -69.61 -3.00 -20.54
N LEU A 134 -68.46 -2.57 -19.97
CA LEU A 134 -67.18 -2.62 -20.66
C LEU A 134 -66.77 -4.07 -20.96
N SER A 135 -66.89 -4.99 -19.99
CA SER A 135 -66.55 -6.40 -20.19
C SER A 135 -67.32 -7.08 -21.35
N ALA A 136 -68.58 -6.67 -21.59
CA ALA A 136 -69.36 -7.18 -22.72
C ALA A 136 -68.94 -6.58 -24.07
N SER A 137 -68.47 -5.33 -24.08
CA SER A 137 -68.07 -4.62 -25.31
C SER A 137 -66.61 -4.83 -25.73
N VAL A 138 -65.75 -5.31 -24.84
CA VAL A 138 -64.30 -5.39 -25.09
C VAL A 138 -63.99 -6.39 -26.22
N GLU A 139 -64.68 -7.54 -26.29
CA GLU A 139 -64.46 -8.53 -27.36
C GLU A 139 -64.77 -7.97 -28.76
N ASP A 140 -65.80 -7.13 -28.87
CA ASP A 140 -66.17 -6.46 -30.13
C ASP A 140 -65.12 -5.42 -30.56
N VAL A 141 -64.51 -4.71 -29.59
CA VAL A 141 -63.44 -3.75 -29.86
C VAL A 141 -62.17 -4.47 -30.32
N PHE A 142 -61.83 -5.63 -29.76
CA PHE A 142 -60.74 -6.46 -30.27
C PHE A 142 -61.02 -7.02 -31.67
N ALA A 143 -62.26 -7.36 -32.00
CA ALA A 143 -62.65 -7.83 -33.34
C ALA A 143 -62.52 -6.74 -34.42
N SER A 144 -62.67 -5.46 -34.04
CA SER A 144 -62.49 -4.31 -34.94
C SER A 144 -61.04 -4.04 -35.36
N GLY A 145 -60.06 -4.60 -34.62
CA GLY A 145 -58.63 -4.45 -34.90
C GLY A 145 -58.04 -3.07 -34.56
N ASP A 146 -58.82 -2.18 -33.92
CA ASP A 146 -58.41 -0.85 -33.53
C ASP A 146 -57.71 -0.84 -32.16
N LEU A 147 -56.39 -1.08 -32.19
CA LEU A 147 -55.50 -1.18 -31.02
C LEU A 147 -55.59 0.00 -30.03
N PRO A 148 -55.63 1.29 -30.43
CA PRO A 148 -55.73 2.40 -29.49
C PRO A 148 -57.07 2.42 -28.73
N ARG A 149 -58.18 2.06 -29.38
CA ARG A 149 -59.48 1.94 -28.72
C ARG A 149 -59.52 0.78 -27.75
N ALA A 150 -58.96 -0.37 -28.12
CA ALA A 150 -58.81 -1.50 -27.22
C ALA A 150 -58.02 -1.12 -25.96
N ALA A 151 -56.90 -0.40 -26.11
CA ALA A 151 -56.08 0.06 -24.99
C ALA A 151 -56.81 1.03 -24.05
N GLU A 152 -57.65 1.93 -24.59
CA GLU A 152 -58.48 2.84 -23.81
C GLU A 152 -59.55 2.08 -23.00
N THR A 153 -60.21 1.09 -23.62
CA THR A 153 -61.18 0.25 -22.92
C THR A 153 -60.55 -0.57 -21.79
N LEU A 154 -59.36 -1.12 -21.98
CA LEU A 154 -58.63 -1.84 -20.92
C LEU A 154 -58.15 -0.90 -19.80
N ALA A 155 -57.66 0.29 -20.14
CA ALA A 155 -57.24 1.29 -19.14
C ALA A 155 -58.42 1.74 -18.26
N ASN A 156 -59.59 1.97 -18.88
CA ASN A 156 -60.82 2.30 -18.15
C ASN A 156 -61.28 1.12 -17.27
N MET A 157 -61.21 -0.11 -17.79
CA MET A 157 -61.54 -1.32 -17.04
C MET A 157 -60.60 -1.51 -15.84
N ARG A 158 -59.29 -1.19 -15.98
CA ARG A 158 -58.32 -1.20 -14.88
C ARG A 158 -58.63 -0.13 -13.83
N HIS A 159 -59.00 1.08 -14.24
CA HIS A 159 -59.41 2.14 -13.33
C HIS A 159 -60.67 1.75 -12.54
N CYS A 160 -61.68 1.24 -13.23
CA CYS A 160 -62.91 0.76 -12.59
C CYS A 160 -62.62 -0.41 -11.62
N LEU A 161 -61.72 -1.33 -11.97
CA LEU A 161 -61.31 -2.44 -11.08
C LEU A 161 -60.53 -1.97 -9.86
N SER A 162 -59.75 -0.88 -9.96
CA SER A 162 -59.06 -0.30 -8.81
C SER A 162 -60.01 0.39 -7.82
N ALA A 163 -61.09 1.01 -8.32
CA ALA A 163 -62.09 1.65 -7.49
C ALA A 163 -62.94 0.62 -6.72
N VAL A 164 -63.35 -0.48 -7.39
CA VAL A 164 -64.23 -1.51 -6.82
C VAL A 164 -63.55 -2.40 -5.77
N GLY A 165 -62.22 -2.47 -5.74
CA GLY A 165 -61.46 -3.20 -4.71
C GLY A 165 -61.58 -4.73 -4.78
N GLU A 166 -61.27 -5.43 -3.68
CA GLU A 166 -61.21 -6.90 -3.65
C GLU A 166 -62.55 -7.62 -3.41
N VAL A 167 -63.47 -7.50 -4.38
CA VAL A 167 -64.72 -8.28 -4.37
C VAL A 167 -64.57 -9.55 -5.22
N ALA A 168 -64.95 -10.70 -4.65
CA ALA A 168 -64.76 -12.03 -5.25
C ALA A 168 -65.44 -12.22 -6.61
N GLU A 169 -66.56 -11.54 -6.86
CA GLU A 169 -67.30 -11.61 -8.12
C GLU A 169 -66.52 -11.00 -9.31
N PHE A 170 -65.63 -10.05 -9.05
CA PHE A 170 -64.79 -9.40 -10.07
C PHE A 170 -63.39 -10.03 -10.18
N ALA A 171 -63.11 -11.12 -9.46
CA ALA A 171 -61.84 -11.86 -9.59
C ALA A 171 -61.70 -12.52 -10.97
N ASN A 172 -62.81 -13.01 -11.53
CA ASN A 172 -62.83 -13.55 -12.90
C ASN A 172 -62.59 -12.46 -13.95
N VAL A 173 -63.12 -11.26 -13.72
CA VAL A 173 -62.96 -10.11 -14.61
C VAL A 173 -61.52 -9.56 -14.57
N ARG A 174 -60.84 -9.62 -13.41
CA ARG A 174 -59.40 -9.32 -13.31
C ARG A 174 -58.54 -10.31 -14.09
N LYS A 175 -58.81 -11.62 -13.99
CA LYS A 175 -58.11 -12.63 -14.80
C LYS A 175 -58.38 -12.43 -16.29
N GLN A 176 -59.60 -12.07 -16.67
CA GLN A 176 -59.93 -11.74 -18.06
C GLN A 176 -59.21 -10.47 -18.53
N LEU A 177 -59.07 -9.45 -17.68
CA LEU A 177 -58.27 -8.26 -17.99
C LEU A 177 -56.81 -8.65 -18.26
N GLU A 178 -56.19 -9.46 -17.39
CA GLU A 178 -54.80 -9.93 -17.59
C GLU A 178 -54.63 -10.67 -18.93
N VAL A 179 -55.56 -11.57 -19.28
CA VAL A 179 -55.54 -12.32 -20.55
C VAL A 179 -55.75 -11.40 -21.76
N LEU A 180 -56.62 -10.40 -21.65
CA LEU A 180 -56.88 -9.44 -22.73
C LEU A 180 -55.70 -8.48 -22.90
N GLU A 181 -55.04 -8.09 -21.82
CA GLU A 181 -53.78 -7.35 -21.85
C GLU A 181 -52.64 -8.18 -22.46
N ASP A 182 -52.54 -9.48 -22.13
CA ASP A 182 -51.58 -10.43 -22.76
C ASP A 182 -51.82 -10.52 -24.27
N ARG A 183 -53.08 -10.66 -24.68
CA ARG A 183 -53.46 -10.77 -26.09
C ARG A 183 -53.20 -9.47 -26.85
N LEU A 184 -53.47 -8.32 -26.24
CA LEU A 184 -53.16 -7.03 -26.84
C LEU A 184 -51.64 -6.83 -26.97
N GLU A 185 -50.87 -7.24 -25.97
CA GLU A 185 -49.42 -7.25 -26.04
C GLU A 185 -48.92 -8.13 -27.20
N GLU A 186 -49.42 -9.36 -27.32
CA GLU A 186 -49.04 -10.29 -28.39
C GLU A 186 -49.34 -9.71 -29.79
N MET A 187 -50.42 -8.95 -29.94
CA MET A 187 -50.76 -8.26 -31.20
C MET A 187 -49.87 -7.02 -31.47
N VAL A 188 -49.44 -6.33 -30.41
CA VAL A 188 -48.59 -5.13 -30.50
C VAL A 188 -47.12 -5.50 -30.75
N GLN A 189 -46.64 -6.60 -30.15
CA GLN A 189 -45.25 -7.05 -30.24
C GLN A 189 -44.69 -7.17 -31.69
N PRO A 190 -45.33 -7.84 -32.66
CA PRO A 190 -44.80 -7.95 -34.01
C PRO A 190 -44.87 -6.63 -34.79
N ARG A 191 -45.88 -5.80 -34.53
CA ARG A 191 -46.02 -4.47 -35.15
C ARG A 191 -44.97 -3.49 -34.61
N LEU A 192 -44.68 -3.57 -33.31
CA LEU A 192 -43.63 -2.80 -32.66
C LEU A 192 -42.25 -3.24 -33.20
N PHE A 193 -42.01 -4.54 -33.33
CA PHE A 193 -40.78 -5.06 -33.93
C PHE A 193 -40.56 -4.56 -35.36
N ASP A 194 -41.56 -4.61 -36.23
CA ASP A 194 -41.46 -4.09 -37.61
C ASP A 194 -41.29 -2.56 -37.65
N ALA A 195 -41.96 -1.83 -36.75
CA ALA A 195 -41.83 -0.38 -36.65
C ALA A 195 -40.43 0.04 -36.17
N LEU A 196 -39.86 -0.66 -35.19
CA LEU A 196 -38.49 -0.46 -34.69
C LEU A 196 -37.45 -0.84 -35.74
N GLN A 197 -37.63 -1.97 -36.45
CA GLN A 197 -36.73 -2.40 -37.52
C GLN A 197 -36.68 -1.40 -38.68
N ASN A 198 -37.82 -0.81 -39.04
CA ASN A 198 -37.94 0.17 -40.12
C ASN A 198 -37.75 1.63 -39.66
N ARG A 199 -37.40 1.87 -38.39
CA ARG A 199 -37.20 3.20 -37.77
C ARG A 199 -38.35 4.19 -38.01
N LYS A 200 -39.60 3.73 -37.99
CA LYS A 200 -40.80 4.57 -38.19
C LYS A 200 -41.19 5.26 -36.87
N VAL A 201 -40.88 6.55 -36.75
CA VAL A 201 -41.04 7.35 -35.51
C VAL A 201 -42.50 7.40 -35.05
N ASP A 202 -43.43 7.78 -35.93
CA ASP A 202 -44.84 8.00 -35.57
C ASP A 202 -45.51 6.72 -35.05
N THR A 203 -45.28 5.59 -35.72
CA THR A 203 -45.85 4.30 -35.32
C THR A 203 -45.28 3.78 -34.01
N VAL A 204 -44.02 4.07 -33.69
CA VAL A 204 -43.41 3.68 -32.42
C VAL A 204 -43.98 4.53 -31.27
N GLN A 205 -44.20 5.83 -31.48
CA GLN A 205 -44.84 6.70 -30.49
C GLN A 205 -46.27 6.27 -30.17
N ASP A 206 -47.05 5.91 -31.19
CA ASP A 206 -48.44 5.47 -30.99
C ASP A 206 -48.50 4.10 -30.27
N LEU A 207 -47.65 3.15 -30.65
CA LEU A 207 -47.57 1.85 -29.96
C LEU A 207 -47.01 1.98 -28.53
N ARG A 208 -46.09 2.92 -28.28
CA ARG A 208 -45.62 3.27 -26.92
C ARG A 208 -46.77 3.83 -26.09
N ARG A 209 -47.56 4.78 -26.62
CA ARG A 209 -48.73 5.34 -25.92
C ARG A 209 -49.72 4.24 -25.52
N ILE A 210 -49.91 3.25 -26.39
CA ILE A 210 -50.73 2.06 -26.12
C ILE A 210 -50.14 1.22 -24.97
N LEU A 211 -48.85 0.89 -25.01
CA LEU A 211 -48.18 0.06 -24.00
C LEU A 211 -48.07 0.73 -22.63
N VAL A 212 -47.86 2.05 -22.59
CA VAL A 212 -47.86 2.83 -21.33
C VAL A 212 -49.25 2.81 -20.69
N ARG A 213 -50.32 2.96 -21.48
CA ARG A 213 -51.70 2.87 -20.98
C ARG A 213 -52.01 1.50 -20.36
N ILE A 214 -51.54 0.42 -20.99
CA ILE A 214 -51.69 -0.96 -20.50
C ILE A 214 -50.76 -1.23 -19.29
N GLY A 215 -49.74 -0.40 -19.05
CA GLY A 215 -48.78 -0.60 -17.96
C GLY A 215 -47.69 -1.64 -18.27
N ARG A 216 -47.54 -2.02 -19.54
CA ARG A 216 -46.59 -3.06 -20.00
C ARG A 216 -45.41 -2.49 -20.79
N PHE A 217 -44.80 -1.45 -20.24
CA PHE A 217 -43.63 -0.78 -20.83
C PHE A 217 -42.42 -1.73 -21.01
N LYS A 218 -42.22 -2.68 -20.09
CA LYS A 218 -41.11 -3.66 -20.13
C LYS A 218 -41.04 -4.45 -21.43
N SER A 219 -42.17 -4.70 -22.08
CA SER A 219 -42.23 -5.40 -23.37
C SER A 219 -41.55 -4.60 -24.48
N LEU A 220 -41.78 -3.28 -24.50
CA LEU A 220 -41.12 -2.35 -25.43
C LEU A 220 -39.61 -2.28 -25.15
N GLU A 221 -39.20 -2.22 -23.88
CA GLU A 221 -37.78 -2.24 -23.50
C GLU A 221 -37.10 -3.50 -24.04
N LEU A 222 -37.67 -4.68 -23.80
CA LEU A 222 -37.11 -5.95 -24.24
C LEU A 222 -36.99 -6.05 -25.77
N GLN A 223 -37.98 -5.55 -26.50
CA GLN A 223 -37.94 -5.58 -27.97
C GLN A 223 -36.94 -4.60 -28.56
N TYR A 224 -36.86 -3.39 -27.99
CA TYR A 224 -35.86 -2.40 -28.36
C TYR A 224 -34.44 -2.94 -28.14
N ILE A 225 -34.17 -3.49 -26.95
CA ILE A 225 -32.89 -4.10 -26.60
C ILE A 225 -32.54 -5.26 -27.56
N LYS A 226 -33.49 -6.18 -27.81
CA LYS A 226 -33.28 -7.31 -28.74
C LYS A 226 -32.93 -6.88 -30.17
N LEU A 227 -33.40 -5.71 -30.62
CA LEU A 227 -33.07 -5.17 -31.93
C LEU A 227 -31.72 -4.44 -31.92
N GLY A 228 -31.46 -3.63 -30.91
CA GLY A 228 -30.24 -2.84 -30.76
C GLY A 228 -28.98 -3.69 -30.51
N ILE A 229 -29.11 -4.87 -29.90
CA ILE A 229 -27.96 -5.77 -29.65
C ILE A 229 -27.41 -6.39 -30.96
N LYS A 230 -28.26 -6.63 -31.97
CA LYS A 230 -27.89 -7.43 -33.17
C LYS A 230 -26.71 -6.85 -33.97
N PRO A 231 -26.63 -5.54 -34.27
CA PRO A 231 -25.48 -4.97 -34.97
C PRO A 231 -24.18 -5.11 -34.16
N LEU A 232 -24.25 -4.89 -32.85
CA LEU A 232 -23.09 -4.93 -31.95
C LEU A 232 -22.55 -6.36 -31.79
N LYS A 233 -23.43 -7.35 -31.63
CA LYS A 233 -23.02 -8.77 -31.63
C LYS A 233 -22.36 -9.20 -32.93
N LYS A 234 -22.87 -8.75 -34.08
CA LYS A 234 -22.25 -9.06 -35.38
C LYS A 234 -20.84 -8.50 -35.50
N LEU A 235 -20.55 -7.33 -34.93
CA LEU A 235 -19.20 -6.76 -34.92
C LEU A 235 -18.24 -7.62 -34.08
N TRP A 236 -18.70 -8.06 -32.91
CA TRP A 236 -17.94 -8.95 -32.05
C TRP A 236 -17.71 -10.35 -32.66
N GLU A 237 -18.77 -10.99 -33.18
CA GLU A 237 -18.70 -12.30 -33.84
C GLU A 237 -17.76 -12.28 -35.06
N ARG A 238 -17.69 -11.17 -35.79
CA ARG A 238 -16.75 -10.99 -36.90
C ARG A 238 -15.30 -11.00 -36.44
N PHE A 239 -15.01 -10.44 -35.27
CA PHE A 239 -13.68 -10.47 -34.67
C PHE A 239 -13.34 -11.87 -34.17
N ASP A 240 -14.22 -12.51 -33.41
CA ASP A 240 -14.01 -13.87 -32.90
C ASP A 240 -13.80 -14.87 -34.04
N SER A 241 -14.58 -14.76 -35.13
CA SER A 241 -14.41 -15.61 -36.32
C SER A 241 -13.06 -15.39 -37.00
N ARG A 242 -12.55 -14.15 -37.04
CA ARG A 242 -11.22 -13.83 -37.59
C ARG A 242 -10.10 -14.37 -36.69
N GLN A 243 -10.24 -14.28 -35.37
CA GLN A 243 -9.29 -14.89 -34.44
C GLN A 243 -9.29 -16.42 -34.54
N GLN A 244 -10.45 -17.06 -34.62
CA GLN A 244 -10.56 -18.53 -34.73
C GLN A 244 -10.05 -19.05 -36.07
N ALA A 245 -10.34 -18.36 -37.18
CA ALA A 245 -9.81 -18.71 -38.50
C ALA A 245 -8.27 -18.66 -38.53
N HIS A 246 -7.68 -17.64 -37.89
CA HIS A 246 -6.23 -17.50 -37.79
C HIS A 246 -5.58 -18.58 -36.92
N LYS A 247 -6.21 -18.99 -35.79
CA LYS A 247 -5.74 -20.12 -34.98
C LYS A 247 -5.64 -21.43 -35.79
N LEU A 248 -6.61 -21.71 -36.66
CA LEU A 248 -6.60 -22.89 -37.54
C LEU A 248 -5.58 -22.80 -38.70
N GLU A 249 -5.23 -21.60 -39.14
CA GLU A 249 -4.21 -21.37 -40.18
C GLU A 249 -2.79 -21.45 -39.62
N THR A 250 -2.57 -20.96 -38.39
CA THR A 250 -1.27 -21.01 -37.70
C THR A 250 -0.83 -22.46 -37.38
N GLU A 251 -1.78 -23.38 -37.20
CA GLU A 251 -1.51 -24.81 -37.06
C GLU A 251 -1.17 -25.52 -38.39
N LYS A 252 -1.48 -24.91 -39.55
CA LYS A 252 -1.32 -25.57 -40.86
C LYS A 252 -0.22 -24.97 -41.73
N HIS A 253 0.05 -23.67 -41.67
CA HIS A 253 1.05 -23.00 -42.52
C HIS A 253 1.80 -21.89 -41.77
N HIS A 254 3.13 -21.96 -41.74
CA HIS A 254 4.03 -20.91 -41.25
C HIS A 254 4.11 -19.73 -42.22
N GLU A 255 3.00 -19.05 -42.51
CA GLU A 255 3.01 -17.80 -43.29
C GLU A 255 2.64 -16.57 -42.44
N TYR A 256 3.47 -15.53 -42.60
CA TYR A 256 3.50 -14.30 -41.83
C TYR A 256 2.35 -13.36 -42.24
N THR A 257 1.15 -13.57 -41.73
CA THR A 257 0.18 -12.47 -41.56
C THR A 257 -0.03 -12.23 -40.08
N ASN A 258 0.41 -11.06 -39.61
CA ASN A 258 0.27 -10.69 -38.21
C ASN A 258 -1.22 -10.63 -37.85
N PRO A 259 -1.69 -11.42 -36.88
CA PRO A 259 -3.06 -11.29 -36.39
C PRO A 259 -3.26 -9.88 -35.82
N ILE A 260 -4.44 -9.31 -36.05
CA ILE A 260 -4.83 -8.06 -35.38
C ILE A 260 -4.90 -8.37 -33.89
N SER A 261 -4.02 -7.75 -33.10
CA SER A 261 -4.01 -7.94 -31.65
C SER A 261 -5.30 -7.41 -31.05
N PHE A 262 -5.80 -8.07 -29.99
CA PHE A 262 -6.97 -7.57 -29.27
C PHE A 262 -6.76 -6.14 -28.75
N SER A 263 -5.53 -5.80 -28.34
CA SER A 263 -5.15 -4.45 -27.91
C SER A 263 -5.29 -3.37 -28.99
N SER A 264 -5.09 -3.70 -30.27
CA SER A 264 -5.25 -2.74 -31.37
C SER A 264 -6.70 -2.67 -31.87
N TRP A 265 -7.45 -3.77 -31.73
CA TRP A 265 -8.85 -3.84 -32.15
C TRP A 265 -9.82 -3.20 -31.14
N LEU A 266 -9.58 -3.37 -29.84
CA LEU A 266 -10.50 -2.93 -28.80
C LEU A 266 -10.88 -1.43 -28.86
N PRO A 267 -9.95 -0.48 -29.11
CA PRO A 267 -10.31 0.92 -29.30
C PRO A 267 -11.29 1.14 -30.46
N SER A 268 -11.05 0.48 -31.60
CA SER A 268 -11.93 0.60 -32.77
C SER A 268 -13.34 0.06 -32.50
N PHE A 269 -13.46 -1.00 -31.70
CA PHE A 269 -14.74 -1.53 -31.26
C PHE A 269 -15.48 -0.54 -30.34
N TYR A 270 -14.76 0.10 -29.40
CA TYR A 270 -15.32 1.13 -28.54
C TYR A 270 -15.77 2.37 -29.31
N ASP A 271 -15.03 2.81 -30.32
CA ASP A 271 -15.43 3.92 -31.20
C ASP A 271 -16.69 3.59 -32.00
N GLU A 272 -16.81 2.37 -32.52
CA GLU A 272 -18.01 1.90 -33.23
C GLU A 272 -19.23 1.80 -32.29
N ILE A 273 -19.07 1.32 -31.05
CA ILE A 273 -20.14 1.33 -30.04
C ILE A 273 -20.54 2.76 -29.72
N LEU A 274 -19.58 3.65 -29.46
CA LEU A 274 -19.85 5.04 -29.11
C LEU A 274 -20.66 5.71 -30.22
N LEU A 275 -20.22 5.57 -31.48
CA LEU A 275 -20.92 6.11 -32.63
C LEU A 275 -22.34 5.54 -32.76
N TYR A 276 -22.52 4.24 -32.53
CA TYR A 276 -23.83 3.61 -32.56
C TYR A 276 -24.74 4.14 -31.44
N LEU A 277 -24.22 4.28 -30.23
CA LEU A 277 -24.96 4.83 -29.09
C LEU A 277 -25.34 6.31 -29.30
N GLU A 278 -24.47 7.13 -29.89
CA GLU A 278 -24.81 8.52 -30.24
C GLU A 278 -25.96 8.59 -31.25
N GLN A 279 -25.97 7.69 -32.24
CA GLN A 279 -27.03 7.61 -33.24
C GLN A 279 -28.35 7.14 -32.61
N GLU A 280 -28.30 6.12 -31.77
CA GLU A 280 -29.46 5.62 -31.02
C GLU A 280 -29.97 6.65 -30.01
N TRP A 281 -29.08 7.40 -29.35
CA TRP A 281 -29.46 8.50 -28.44
C TRP A 281 -30.25 9.58 -29.16
N LYS A 282 -29.76 10.07 -30.31
CA LYS A 282 -30.47 11.05 -31.14
C LYS A 282 -31.79 10.51 -31.68
N TRP A 283 -31.83 9.23 -32.06
CA TRP A 283 -33.05 8.62 -32.56
C TRP A 283 -34.09 8.43 -31.45
N CYS A 284 -33.70 7.92 -30.28
CA CYS A 284 -34.55 7.77 -29.11
C CYS A 284 -35.02 9.13 -28.56
N MET A 285 -34.21 10.18 -28.61
CA MET A 285 -34.66 11.53 -28.27
C MET A 285 -35.85 11.97 -29.13
N ASN A 286 -35.85 11.61 -30.42
CA ASN A 286 -36.93 11.94 -31.34
C ASN A 286 -38.13 10.98 -31.24
N ALA A 287 -37.89 9.68 -31.07
CA ALA A 287 -38.92 8.64 -31.06
C ALA A 287 -39.55 8.39 -29.69
N LEU A 288 -38.79 8.56 -28.61
CA LEU A 288 -39.15 8.24 -27.23
C LEU A 288 -38.60 9.31 -26.26
N PRO A 289 -39.14 10.55 -26.28
CA PRO A 289 -38.56 11.69 -25.55
C PRO A 289 -38.54 11.53 -24.03
N ASP A 290 -39.41 10.71 -23.44
CA ASP A 290 -39.43 10.57 -21.97
C ASP A 290 -38.55 9.40 -21.47
N ASP A 291 -38.14 8.48 -22.35
CA ASP A 291 -37.55 7.20 -21.94
C ASP A 291 -36.09 7.00 -22.39
N TYR A 292 -35.56 7.87 -23.27
CA TYR A 292 -34.23 7.70 -23.87
C TYR A 292 -33.09 7.63 -22.85
N PHE A 293 -33.18 8.40 -21.76
CA PHE A 293 -32.24 8.40 -20.64
C PHE A 293 -32.11 7.06 -19.91
N SER A 294 -33.09 6.16 -20.07
CA SER A 294 -33.10 4.85 -19.43
C SER A 294 -32.89 3.71 -20.43
N LEU A 295 -33.43 3.83 -21.64
CA LEU A 295 -33.41 2.79 -22.66
C LEU A 295 -32.03 2.58 -23.29
N VAL A 296 -31.34 3.67 -23.64
CA VAL A 296 -30.02 3.60 -24.31
C VAL A 296 -28.95 3.07 -23.35
N PRO A 297 -28.88 3.50 -22.07
CA PRO A 297 -27.96 2.88 -21.11
C PRO A 297 -28.28 1.40 -20.83
N LYS A 298 -29.57 1.03 -20.78
CA LYS A 298 -29.98 -0.39 -20.65
C LYS A 298 -29.54 -1.24 -21.83
N LEU A 299 -29.59 -0.70 -23.06
CA LEU A 299 -29.05 -1.37 -24.23
C LEU A 299 -27.55 -1.67 -24.04
N LEU A 300 -26.75 -0.70 -23.58
CA LEU A 300 -25.33 -0.92 -23.29
C LEU A 300 -25.08 -1.92 -22.16
N MET A 301 -25.91 -1.92 -21.12
CA MET A 301 -25.80 -2.90 -20.03
C MET A 301 -25.99 -4.33 -20.53
N GLU A 302 -27.03 -4.56 -21.34
CA GLU A 302 -27.33 -5.90 -21.87
C GLU A 302 -26.33 -6.34 -22.93
N THR A 303 -25.80 -5.43 -23.76
CA THR A 303 -24.75 -5.77 -24.72
C THR A 303 -23.46 -6.20 -24.00
N MET A 304 -23.05 -5.48 -22.96
CA MET A 304 -21.86 -5.84 -22.18
C MET A 304 -22.08 -7.14 -21.40
N SER A 305 -23.28 -7.37 -20.85
CA SER A 305 -23.65 -8.62 -20.17
C SER A 305 -23.57 -9.83 -21.11
N ASP A 306 -24.14 -9.72 -22.31
CA ASP A 306 -24.13 -10.77 -23.32
C ASP A 306 -22.71 -11.09 -23.82
N LEU A 307 -21.85 -10.08 -23.93
CA LEU A 307 -20.47 -10.22 -24.41
C LEU A 307 -19.48 -10.63 -23.30
N ASN A 308 -19.87 -10.54 -22.02
CA ASN A 308 -18.96 -10.63 -20.89
C ASN A 308 -18.08 -11.89 -20.91
N ALA A 309 -18.66 -13.08 -21.10
CA ALA A 309 -17.90 -14.33 -21.11
C ALA A 309 -16.84 -14.39 -22.23
N SER A 310 -17.20 -13.92 -23.43
CA SER A 310 -16.26 -13.85 -24.55
C SER A 310 -15.21 -12.78 -24.35
N PHE A 311 -15.59 -11.64 -23.76
CA PHE A 311 -14.68 -10.53 -23.45
C PHE A 311 -13.61 -11.00 -22.45
N VAL A 312 -14.00 -11.67 -21.36
CA VAL A 312 -13.06 -12.23 -20.37
C VAL A 312 -12.08 -13.20 -21.04
N ALA A 313 -12.55 -14.06 -21.94
CA ALA A 313 -11.69 -14.98 -22.69
C ALA A 313 -10.71 -14.23 -23.61
N CYS A 314 -11.16 -13.18 -24.31
CA CYS A 314 -10.31 -12.35 -25.16
C CYS A 314 -9.26 -11.58 -24.35
N ILE A 315 -9.61 -11.01 -23.18
CA ILE A 315 -8.64 -10.39 -22.27
C ILE A 315 -7.61 -11.44 -21.84
N ASN A 316 -8.05 -12.61 -21.38
CA ASN A 316 -7.15 -13.65 -20.89
C ASN A 316 -6.16 -14.08 -21.98
N LEU A 317 -6.63 -14.33 -23.21
CA LEU A 317 -5.78 -14.64 -24.35
C LEU A 317 -4.82 -13.50 -24.70
N ALA A 318 -5.30 -12.25 -24.73
CA ALA A 318 -4.49 -11.08 -25.03
C ALA A 318 -3.35 -10.91 -24.04
N THR A 319 -3.60 -11.14 -22.75
CA THR A 319 -2.55 -11.10 -21.72
C THR A 319 -1.53 -12.22 -21.89
N GLY A 320 -1.95 -13.41 -22.35
CA GLY A 320 -1.06 -14.53 -22.65
C GLY A 320 -0.21 -14.35 -23.90
N ASP A 321 -0.69 -13.59 -24.91
CA ASP A 321 0.00 -13.39 -26.18
C ASP A 321 1.26 -12.51 -26.08
N VAL A 322 1.41 -11.73 -24.99
CA VAL A 322 2.53 -10.80 -24.78
C VAL A 322 3.83 -11.54 -24.48
N VAL A 323 3.74 -12.73 -23.86
CA VAL A 323 4.90 -13.54 -23.50
C VAL A 323 4.95 -14.77 -24.41
N PRO A 324 6.09 -15.07 -25.05
CA PRO A 324 6.18 -16.14 -26.05
C PRO A 324 5.88 -17.52 -25.46
N GLU A 325 6.21 -17.76 -24.19
CA GLU A 325 5.96 -19.03 -23.48
C GLU A 325 4.47 -19.30 -23.26
N THR A 326 3.71 -18.28 -22.88
CA THR A 326 2.25 -18.36 -22.65
C THR A 326 1.47 -18.29 -23.95
N LYS A 327 1.98 -17.56 -24.95
CA LYS A 327 1.47 -17.53 -26.31
C LYS A 327 1.50 -18.91 -26.96
N ALA A 328 2.60 -19.65 -26.78
CA ALA A 328 2.72 -21.01 -27.29
C ALA A 328 1.72 -21.99 -26.64
N LEU A 329 1.29 -21.71 -25.41
CA LEU A 329 0.34 -22.52 -24.66
C LEU A 329 -1.12 -22.11 -24.91
N SER A 330 -1.38 -21.00 -25.61
CA SER A 330 -2.72 -20.41 -25.80
C SER A 330 -3.50 -20.19 -24.50
N LYS A 331 -2.76 -19.94 -23.41
CA LYS A 331 -3.26 -19.81 -22.04
C LYS A 331 -2.89 -18.44 -21.49
N GLY A 332 -3.83 -17.83 -20.77
CA GLY A 332 -3.65 -16.51 -20.17
C GLY A 332 -3.36 -16.55 -18.67
N ILE A 333 -3.37 -15.38 -18.03
CA ILE A 333 -3.05 -15.24 -16.60
C ILE A 333 -3.97 -16.11 -15.73
N THR A 334 -5.27 -16.22 -16.06
CA THR A 334 -6.21 -16.99 -15.23
C THR A 334 -5.94 -18.48 -15.28
N ASP A 335 -5.43 -18.99 -16.41
CA ASP A 335 -5.05 -20.40 -16.59
C ASP A 335 -3.74 -20.74 -15.88
N ILE A 336 -2.85 -19.75 -15.74
CA ILE A 336 -1.63 -19.89 -14.94
C ILE A 336 -2.00 -19.98 -13.45
N LEU A 337 -2.90 -19.12 -13.00
CA LEU A 337 -3.37 -19.10 -11.60
C LEU A 337 -4.20 -20.34 -11.23
N SER A 338 -4.94 -20.94 -12.17
CA SER A 338 -5.69 -22.19 -11.92
C SER A 338 -4.79 -23.42 -11.89
N GLY A 339 -3.51 -23.30 -12.26
CA GLY A 339 -2.57 -24.42 -12.34
C GLY A 339 -2.74 -25.29 -13.59
N ASP A 340 -3.44 -24.80 -14.61
CA ASP A 340 -3.68 -25.52 -15.86
C ASP A 340 -2.46 -25.50 -16.81
N VAL A 341 -1.41 -24.74 -16.48
CA VAL A 341 -0.16 -24.66 -17.24
C VAL A 341 0.90 -25.67 -16.73
N PRO A 342 1.88 -26.06 -17.56
CA PRO A 342 2.98 -26.93 -17.13
C PRO A 342 3.72 -26.34 -15.92
N LYS A 343 4.16 -27.19 -14.98
CA LYS A 343 4.96 -26.77 -13.82
C LYS A 343 6.22 -26.02 -14.29
N GLY A 344 6.27 -24.71 -14.08
CA GLY A 344 7.40 -23.86 -14.46
C GLY A 344 7.02 -22.53 -15.13
N THR A 345 5.82 -22.40 -15.71
CA THR A 345 5.37 -21.13 -16.29
C THR A 345 5.06 -20.11 -15.18
N LYS A 346 5.81 -19.01 -15.16
CA LYS A 346 5.67 -17.94 -14.15
C LYS A 346 4.83 -16.79 -14.70
N ILE A 347 4.08 -16.13 -13.81
CA ILE A 347 3.42 -14.87 -14.15
C ILE A 347 4.48 -13.76 -14.13
N LEU A 348 4.60 -13.04 -15.25
CA LEU A 348 5.54 -11.93 -15.42
C LEU A 348 4.80 -10.57 -15.40
N SER A 349 5.52 -9.50 -15.04
CA SER A 349 5.01 -8.12 -15.01
C SER A 349 4.29 -7.70 -16.30
N ARG A 350 4.85 -8.10 -17.45
CA ARG A 350 4.31 -7.81 -18.79
C ARG A 350 2.86 -8.25 -19.00
N HIS A 351 2.44 -9.34 -18.36
CA HIS A 351 1.05 -9.79 -18.48
C HIS A 351 0.10 -8.81 -17.79
N LEU A 352 0.48 -8.31 -16.61
CA LEU A 352 -0.30 -7.36 -15.84
C LEU A 352 -0.25 -5.96 -16.46
N GLU A 353 0.89 -5.55 -17.03
CA GLU A 353 1.01 -4.31 -17.81
C GLU A 353 0.02 -4.29 -18.99
N SER A 354 -0.07 -5.37 -19.75
CA SER A 354 -1.05 -5.48 -20.84
C SER A 354 -2.50 -5.45 -20.34
N LEU A 355 -2.77 -6.07 -19.19
CA LEU A 355 -4.09 -5.99 -18.56
C LEU A 355 -4.43 -4.55 -18.14
N ILE A 356 -3.46 -3.80 -17.62
CA ILE A 356 -3.59 -2.38 -17.27
C ILE A 356 -3.84 -1.53 -18.52
N GLU A 357 -3.13 -1.78 -19.62
CA GLU A 357 -3.37 -1.08 -20.88
C GLU A 357 -4.81 -1.26 -21.38
N LEU A 358 -5.29 -2.52 -21.42
CA LEU A 358 -6.67 -2.83 -21.82
C LEU A 358 -7.69 -2.19 -20.87
N HIS A 359 -7.40 -2.19 -19.57
CA HIS A 359 -8.21 -1.51 -18.56
C HIS A 359 -8.28 0.00 -18.80
N ASN A 360 -7.16 0.64 -19.08
CA ASN A 360 -7.06 2.08 -19.33
C ASN A 360 -7.80 2.48 -20.61
N MET A 361 -7.72 1.67 -21.68
CA MET A 361 -8.52 1.87 -22.89
C MET A 361 -10.03 1.83 -22.58
N THR A 362 -10.43 0.86 -21.75
CA THR A 362 -11.83 0.76 -21.27
C THR A 362 -12.20 1.96 -20.40
N GLY A 363 -11.26 2.52 -19.66
CA GLY A 363 -11.43 3.76 -18.90
C GLY A 363 -11.66 5.00 -19.74
N ALA A 364 -10.96 5.15 -20.87
CA ALA A 364 -11.25 6.22 -21.81
C ALA A 364 -12.67 6.09 -22.39
N PHE A 365 -13.09 4.87 -22.75
CA PHE A 365 -14.46 4.61 -23.21
C PHE A 365 -15.51 4.91 -22.14
N ALA A 366 -15.29 4.48 -20.90
CA ALA A 366 -16.21 4.74 -19.79
C ALA A 366 -16.40 6.24 -19.52
N LYS A 367 -15.34 7.05 -19.62
CA LYS A 367 -15.42 8.52 -19.51
C LYS A 367 -16.26 9.13 -20.64
N ASN A 368 -16.08 8.67 -21.88
CA ASN A 368 -16.91 9.12 -23.01
C ASN A 368 -18.40 8.78 -22.78
N ILE A 369 -18.69 7.62 -22.20
CA ILE A 369 -20.05 7.22 -21.83
C ILE A 369 -20.62 8.10 -20.70
N GLN A 370 -19.81 8.48 -19.70
CA GLN A 370 -20.23 9.44 -18.66
C GLN A 370 -20.63 10.79 -19.26
N HIS A 371 -19.91 11.27 -20.26
CA HIS A 371 -20.27 12.50 -20.97
C HIS A 371 -21.56 12.34 -21.78
N LEU A 372 -21.70 11.23 -22.52
CA LEU A 372 -22.87 10.95 -23.36
C LEU A 372 -24.15 10.78 -22.53
N PHE A 373 -24.07 10.17 -21.36
CA PHE A 373 -25.19 9.94 -20.44
C PHE A 373 -25.29 10.94 -19.29
N SER A 374 -24.68 12.11 -19.42
CA SER A 374 -24.67 13.15 -18.36
C SER A 374 -26.07 13.56 -17.88
N GLU A 375 -27.06 13.55 -18.78
CA GLU A 375 -28.46 13.87 -18.49
C GLU A 375 -29.25 12.70 -17.85
N SER A 376 -28.65 11.51 -17.73
CA SER A 376 -29.30 10.32 -17.16
C SER A 376 -29.21 10.29 -15.62
N ASP A 377 -30.13 9.55 -14.99
CA ASP A 377 -30.09 9.30 -13.55
C ASP A 377 -28.77 8.65 -13.13
N LEU A 378 -28.19 9.12 -12.02
CA LEU A 378 -26.90 8.64 -11.50
C LEU A 378 -26.91 7.11 -11.28
N GLN A 379 -28.01 6.56 -10.77
CA GLN A 379 -28.13 5.12 -10.52
C GLN A 379 -28.08 4.28 -11.81
N ILE A 380 -28.59 4.82 -12.93
CA ILE A 380 -28.53 4.15 -14.23
C ILE A 380 -27.11 4.24 -14.79
N LEU A 381 -26.49 5.41 -14.67
CA LEU A 381 -25.10 5.62 -15.07
C LEU A 381 -24.15 4.67 -14.31
N LEU A 382 -24.29 4.55 -12.99
CA LEU A 382 -23.48 3.64 -12.16
C LEU A 382 -23.60 2.18 -12.60
N LYS A 383 -24.83 1.70 -12.84
CA LYS A 383 -25.06 0.33 -13.33
C LYS A 383 -24.46 0.10 -14.71
N THR A 384 -24.49 1.13 -15.56
CA THR A 384 -23.92 1.08 -16.90
C THR A 384 -22.40 0.98 -16.85
N LEU A 385 -21.75 1.81 -16.03
CA LEU A 385 -20.30 1.74 -15.81
C LEU A 385 -19.88 0.39 -15.22
N LYS A 386 -20.66 -0.14 -14.27
CA LYS A 386 -20.44 -1.48 -13.71
C LYS A 386 -20.50 -2.57 -14.79
N ALA A 387 -21.43 -2.49 -15.73
CA ALA A 387 -21.50 -3.44 -16.84
C ALA A 387 -20.25 -3.39 -17.73
N ILE A 388 -19.74 -2.20 -18.05
CA ILE A 388 -18.53 -2.00 -18.87
C ILE A 388 -17.29 -2.61 -18.21
N TYR A 389 -17.14 -2.45 -16.88
CA TYR A 389 -15.98 -2.99 -16.16
C TYR A 389 -16.12 -4.44 -15.68
N SER A 390 -17.31 -5.03 -15.81
CA SER A 390 -17.58 -6.42 -15.39
C SER A 390 -16.59 -7.47 -15.93
N PRO A 391 -16.03 -7.36 -17.16
CA PRO A 391 -15.06 -8.34 -17.64
C PRO A 391 -13.74 -8.33 -16.84
N TYR A 392 -13.36 -7.18 -16.26
CA TYR A 392 -12.12 -7.05 -15.49
C TYR A 392 -12.26 -7.50 -14.03
N GLU A 393 -13.49 -7.67 -13.54
CA GLU A 393 -13.76 -7.97 -12.13
C GLU A 393 -13.10 -9.27 -11.66
N THR A 394 -13.13 -10.30 -12.52
CA THR A 394 -12.52 -11.60 -12.23
C THR A 394 -11.00 -11.51 -12.03
N PHE A 395 -10.33 -10.60 -12.76
CA PHE A 395 -8.91 -10.35 -12.64
C PHE A 395 -8.59 -9.48 -11.42
N LYS A 396 -9.41 -8.46 -11.16
CA LYS A 396 -9.25 -7.59 -9.99
C LYS A 396 -9.39 -8.35 -8.66
N LEU A 397 -10.32 -9.29 -8.56
CA LEU A 397 -10.46 -10.16 -7.38
C LEU A 397 -9.25 -11.07 -7.14
N LYS A 398 -8.52 -11.42 -8.19
CA LYS A 398 -7.31 -12.26 -8.13
C LYS A 398 -6.02 -11.44 -8.13
N TYR A 399 -6.12 -10.11 -8.05
CA TYR A 399 -4.98 -9.21 -8.18
C TYR A 399 -3.88 -9.50 -7.13
N GLY A 400 -4.25 -9.67 -5.86
CA GLY A 400 -3.28 -9.99 -4.81
C GLY A 400 -2.51 -11.30 -5.03
N GLN A 401 -3.09 -12.27 -5.74
CA GLN A 401 -2.40 -13.51 -6.12
C GLN A 401 -1.46 -13.30 -7.31
N MET A 402 -1.89 -12.51 -8.30
CA MET A 402 -1.08 -12.15 -9.46
C MET A 402 0.17 -11.36 -9.06
N GLU A 403 -0.01 -10.32 -8.25
CA GLU A 403 1.09 -9.45 -7.82
C GLU A 403 2.13 -10.22 -6.99
N ARG A 404 1.66 -11.06 -6.05
CA ARG A 404 2.54 -11.91 -5.23
C ARG A 404 3.34 -12.91 -6.09
N ALA A 405 2.73 -13.48 -7.13
CA ALA A 405 3.42 -14.38 -8.06
C ALA A 405 4.47 -13.65 -8.94
N ILE A 406 4.16 -12.43 -9.40
CA ILE A 406 5.08 -11.59 -10.19
C ILE A 406 6.28 -11.21 -9.31
N LEU A 407 6.05 -10.63 -8.14
CA LEU A 407 7.10 -10.20 -7.22
C LEU A 407 7.96 -11.38 -6.77
N SER A 408 7.37 -12.54 -6.46
CA SER A 408 8.16 -13.73 -6.08
C SER A 408 9.04 -14.22 -7.24
N SER A 409 8.56 -14.11 -8.49
CA SER A 409 9.36 -14.42 -9.68
C SER A 409 10.51 -13.44 -9.87
N GLU A 410 10.27 -12.14 -9.67
CA GLU A 410 11.28 -11.08 -9.80
C GLU A 410 12.37 -11.21 -8.73
N ILE A 411 12.00 -11.44 -7.46
CA ILE A 411 12.95 -11.65 -6.37
C ILE A 411 13.72 -12.95 -6.54
N ALA A 412 13.10 -14.03 -7.02
CA ALA A 412 13.81 -15.26 -7.32
C ALA A 412 14.81 -15.11 -8.50
N GLY A 413 14.67 -14.06 -9.32
CA GLY A 413 15.62 -13.72 -10.37
C GLY A 413 16.85 -12.95 -9.90
N ILE A 414 16.83 -12.44 -8.66
CA ILE A 414 17.96 -11.73 -8.05
C ILE A 414 18.97 -12.77 -7.56
N ASP A 415 20.13 -12.81 -8.20
CA ASP A 415 21.24 -13.66 -7.75
C ASP A 415 22.06 -12.93 -6.68
N ILE A 416 21.88 -13.35 -5.43
CA ILE A 416 22.59 -12.79 -4.27
C ILE A 416 23.92 -13.51 -4.04
N ARG A 417 24.09 -14.74 -4.56
CA ARG A 417 25.30 -15.55 -4.32
C ARG A 417 26.29 -15.32 -5.44
N GLY A 418 27.46 -14.78 -5.11
CA GLY A 418 28.56 -14.62 -6.06
C GLY A 418 29.09 -15.94 -6.60
N ALA A 419 29.79 -15.88 -7.74
CA ALA A 419 30.48 -17.04 -8.28
C ALA A 419 31.61 -17.50 -7.34
N VAL A 420 31.60 -18.79 -6.97
CA VAL A 420 32.63 -19.40 -6.10
C VAL A 420 34.00 -19.31 -6.77
N ALA A 421 34.88 -18.46 -6.25
CA ALA A 421 36.26 -18.37 -6.72
C ALA A 421 37.07 -19.58 -6.22
N ARG A 422 37.92 -20.17 -7.08
CA ARG A 422 38.83 -21.28 -6.69
C ARG A 422 40.27 -20.76 -6.65
N GLY A 423 40.84 -20.58 -5.45
CA GLY A 423 42.22 -20.10 -5.25
C GLY A 423 42.57 -19.76 -3.79
N VAL A 424 43.84 -19.44 -3.52
CA VAL A 424 44.30 -18.85 -2.23
C VAL A 424 43.89 -17.37 -2.24
N GLY A 425 43.27 -16.85 -1.16
CA GLY A 425 42.62 -15.53 -1.18
C GLY A 425 41.18 -15.53 -1.71
N ALA A 426 40.66 -16.68 -2.14
CA ALA A 426 39.34 -16.75 -2.78
C ALA A 426 38.17 -16.52 -1.80
N GLN A 427 38.36 -16.81 -0.52
CA GLN A 427 37.30 -16.69 0.49
C GLN A 427 36.98 -15.22 0.80
N GLY A 428 38.00 -14.36 0.93
CA GLY A 428 37.81 -12.92 1.11
C GLY A 428 37.19 -12.24 -0.12
N ILE A 429 37.58 -12.67 -1.32
CA ILE A 429 37.02 -12.14 -2.58
C ILE A 429 35.57 -12.59 -2.77
N GLU A 430 35.25 -13.86 -2.49
CA GLU A 430 33.88 -14.38 -2.53
C GLU A 430 32.97 -13.67 -1.52
N LEU A 431 33.49 -13.38 -0.32
CA LEU A 431 32.80 -12.59 0.70
C LEU A 431 32.50 -11.17 0.21
N SER A 432 33.50 -10.39 -0.20
CA SER A 432 33.26 -9.01 -0.64
C SER A 432 32.32 -8.92 -1.85
N GLU A 433 32.40 -9.88 -2.77
CA GLU A 433 31.59 -9.94 -3.98
C GLU A 433 30.14 -10.42 -3.72
N THR A 434 29.92 -11.26 -2.72
CA THR A 434 28.57 -11.61 -2.24
C THR A 434 27.92 -10.46 -1.47
N VAL A 435 28.68 -9.77 -0.62
CA VAL A 435 28.22 -8.60 0.14
C VAL A 435 27.85 -7.46 -0.81
N ARG A 436 28.66 -7.19 -1.84
CA ARG A 436 28.33 -6.22 -2.88
C ARG A 436 27.03 -6.56 -3.61
N ARG A 437 26.80 -7.82 -3.98
CA ARG A 437 25.53 -8.24 -4.60
C ARG A 437 24.35 -8.11 -3.64
N MET A 438 24.53 -8.39 -2.35
CA MET A 438 23.51 -8.12 -1.34
C MET A 438 23.17 -6.63 -1.30
N GLU A 439 24.16 -5.75 -1.32
CA GLU A 439 23.96 -4.30 -1.35
C GLU A 439 23.22 -3.84 -2.62
N GLU A 440 23.67 -4.29 -3.80
CA GLU A 440 23.05 -3.96 -5.10
C GLU A 440 21.61 -4.51 -5.23
N SER A 441 21.29 -5.61 -4.54
CA SER A 441 19.95 -6.20 -4.56
C SER A 441 18.89 -5.43 -3.78
N ILE A 442 19.29 -4.61 -2.79
CA ILE A 442 18.36 -3.83 -1.96
C ILE A 442 17.62 -2.78 -2.81
N PRO A 443 18.30 -1.85 -3.53
CA PRO A 443 17.62 -0.89 -4.39
C PRO A 443 16.74 -1.54 -5.46
N GLN A 444 17.21 -2.65 -6.05
CA GLN A 444 16.45 -3.37 -7.07
C GLN A 444 15.13 -3.91 -6.51
N THR A 445 15.16 -4.47 -5.30
CA THR A 445 13.95 -4.95 -4.62
C THR A 445 12.98 -3.81 -4.33
N ILE A 446 13.46 -2.66 -3.84
CA ILE A 446 12.61 -1.49 -3.60
C ILE A 446 11.91 -1.01 -4.88
N VAL A 447 12.63 -0.96 -6.01
CA VAL A 447 12.03 -0.58 -7.31
C VAL A 447 10.90 -1.53 -7.72
N PHE A 448 11.05 -2.84 -7.49
CA PHE A 448 9.97 -3.80 -7.76
C PHE A 448 8.73 -3.57 -6.88
N LEU A 449 8.94 -3.23 -5.60
CA LEU A 449 7.84 -2.93 -4.68
C LEU A 449 7.13 -1.61 -5.04
N GLU A 450 7.88 -0.56 -5.42
CA GLU A 450 7.31 0.71 -5.89
C GLU A 450 6.49 0.51 -7.17
N ALA A 451 7.01 -0.27 -8.13
CA ALA A 451 6.28 -0.62 -9.34
C ALA A 451 4.99 -1.41 -9.04
N ALA A 452 4.97 -2.25 -8.01
CA ALA A 452 3.75 -2.95 -7.57
C ALA A 452 2.68 -1.98 -7.03
N ILE A 453 3.09 -0.94 -6.28
CA ILE A 453 2.18 0.12 -5.81
C ILE A 453 1.56 0.86 -7.01
N GLU A 454 2.36 1.23 -8.01
CA GLU A 454 1.87 1.89 -9.22
C GLU A 454 0.89 1.00 -10.00
N ARG A 455 1.21 -0.28 -10.20
CA ARG A 455 0.31 -1.25 -10.85
C ARG A 455 -1.01 -1.39 -10.11
N CYS A 456 -0.99 -1.44 -8.78
CA CYS A 456 -2.19 -1.53 -7.96
C CYS A 456 -3.09 -0.30 -8.14
N ILE A 457 -2.51 0.90 -8.13
CA ILE A 457 -3.25 2.15 -8.34
C ILE A 457 -3.85 2.17 -9.75
N ASN A 458 -3.06 1.86 -10.77
CA ASN A 458 -3.52 1.93 -12.16
C ASN A 458 -4.60 0.89 -12.50
N PHE A 459 -4.51 -0.32 -11.95
CA PHE A 459 -5.48 -1.38 -12.27
C PHE A 459 -6.73 -1.36 -11.39
N THR A 460 -6.55 -1.18 -10.08
CA THR A 460 -7.63 -1.35 -9.09
C THR A 460 -8.15 -0.03 -8.53
N GLY A 461 -7.48 1.09 -8.80
CA GLY A 461 -7.76 2.40 -8.19
C GLY A 461 -7.60 2.42 -6.67
N GLY A 462 -6.86 1.46 -6.11
CA GLY A 462 -6.65 1.31 -4.66
C GLY A 462 -7.71 0.48 -3.92
N SER A 463 -8.68 -0.11 -4.62
CA SER A 463 -9.71 -0.98 -4.01
C SER A 463 -9.15 -2.29 -3.43
N GLU A 464 -7.97 -2.71 -3.87
CA GLU A 464 -7.27 -3.93 -3.42
C GLU A 464 -5.98 -3.61 -2.64
N ALA A 465 -5.89 -2.41 -2.05
CA ALA A 465 -4.68 -1.99 -1.34
C ALA A 465 -4.40 -2.83 -0.07
N ASP A 466 -5.43 -3.41 0.54
CA ASP A 466 -5.29 -4.36 1.65
C ASP A 466 -4.56 -5.64 1.24
N GLU A 467 -4.94 -6.24 0.11
CA GLU A 467 -4.26 -7.41 -0.46
C GLU A 467 -2.86 -7.09 -0.97
N LEU A 468 -2.64 -5.88 -1.50
CA LEU A 468 -1.30 -5.41 -1.88
C LEU A 468 -0.36 -5.36 -0.68
N ILE A 469 -0.77 -4.77 0.44
CA ILE A 469 0.07 -4.67 1.64
C ILE A 469 0.51 -6.06 2.11
N LEU A 470 -0.43 -7.02 2.13
CA LEU A 470 -0.11 -8.41 2.48
C LEU A 470 0.87 -9.05 1.49
N ALA A 471 0.72 -8.79 0.19
CA ALA A 471 1.65 -9.27 -0.81
C ALA A 471 3.05 -8.66 -0.65
N LEU A 472 3.15 -7.35 -0.37
CA LEU A 472 4.43 -6.67 -0.15
C LEU A 472 5.14 -7.19 1.10
N ASP A 473 4.42 -7.38 2.21
CA ASP A 473 4.99 -7.89 3.47
C ASP A 473 5.50 -9.34 3.29
N ASP A 474 4.71 -10.22 2.67
CA ASP A 474 5.12 -11.61 2.40
C ASP A 474 6.39 -11.70 1.52
N ILE A 475 6.47 -10.84 0.50
CA ILE A 475 7.59 -10.79 -0.45
C ILE A 475 8.85 -10.23 0.22
N MET A 476 8.72 -9.20 1.05
CA MET A 476 9.83 -8.69 1.86
C MET A 476 10.31 -9.73 2.86
N LEU A 477 9.41 -10.49 3.50
CA LEU A 477 9.78 -11.61 4.36
C LEU A 477 10.54 -12.70 3.61
N GLN A 478 10.11 -13.04 2.38
CA GLN A 478 10.82 -13.99 1.52
C GLN A 478 12.24 -13.48 1.20
N TYR A 479 12.37 -12.22 0.80
CA TYR A 479 13.67 -11.60 0.52
C TYR A 479 14.59 -11.56 1.74
N LEU A 480 14.08 -11.14 2.90
CA LEU A 480 14.84 -11.11 4.16
C LEU A 480 15.26 -12.52 4.59
N SER A 481 14.45 -13.54 4.35
CA SER A 481 14.85 -14.94 4.61
C SER A 481 16.02 -15.38 3.72
N ASN A 482 16.02 -14.97 2.43
CA ASN A 482 17.14 -15.24 1.53
C ASN A 482 18.42 -14.54 2.00
N LEU A 483 18.33 -13.27 2.45
CA LEU A 483 19.46 -12.54 3.02
C LEU A 483 19.96 -13.16 4.34
N GLN A 484 19.07 -13.66 5.19
CA GLN A 484 19.46 -14.35 6.41
C GLN A 484 20.17 -15.67 6.11
N ASP A 485 19.72 -16.43 5.12
CA ASP A 485 20.36 -17.67 4.72
C ASP A 485 21.70 -17.45 4.01
N THR A 486 21.85 -16.35 3.24
CA THR A 486 23.16 -15.94 2.73
C THR A 486 24.07 -15.52 3.88
N LEU A 487 23.60 -14.73 4.85
CA LEU A 487 24.37 -14.33 6.02
C LEU A 487 24.87 -15.54 6.84
N LYS A 488 24.04 -16.57 7.03
CA LYS A 488 24.45 -17.84 7.66
C LYS A 488 25.57 -18.54 6.88
N SER A 489 25.49 -18.54 5.55
CA SER A 489 26.57 -19.09 4.73
C SER A 489 27.86 -18.26 4.83
N LEU A 490 27.77 -16.93 4.88
CA LEU A 490 28.92 -16.05 5.08
C LEU A 490 29.56 -16.25 6.45
N ARG A 491 28.76 -16.46 7.52
CA ARG A 491 29.28 -16.79 8.86
C ARG A 491 30.22 -18.00 8.86
N THR A 492 29.91 -19.03 8.07
CA THR A 492 30.78 -20.20 7.93
C THR A 492 32.07 -19.89 7.16
N ILE A 493 32.01 -19.00 6.16
CA ILE A 493 33.16 -18.56 5.37
C ILE A 493 34.11 -17.70 6.20
N CYS A 494 33.58 -16.85 7.09
CA CYS A 494 34.38 -16.03 8.01
C CYS A 494 35.06 -16.82 9.15
N GLY A 495 34.87 -18.14 9.22
CA GLY A 495 35.60 -19.02 10.14
C GLY A 495 35.17 -18.95 11.62
N VAL A 496 34.09 -18.23 11.94
CA VAL A 496 33.54 -18.07 13.30
C VAL A 496 33.04 -19.40 13.88
N ASP A 497 32.45 -20.26 13.04
CA ASP A 497 31.88 -21.56 13.45
C ASP A 497 32.85 -22.74 13.27
N SER A 498 34.17 -22.51 13.24
CA SER A 498 35.13 -23.62 13.24
C SER A 498 34.96 -24.45 14.53
N PRO A 499 34.58 -25.73 14.46
CA PRO A 499 34.42 -26.55 15.65
C PRO A 499 35.81 -26.80 16.24
N ALA A 500 36.17 -26.00 17.24
CA ALA A 500 37.23 -26.36 18.17
C ALA A 500 36.80 -27.64 18.91
N GLN A 501 37.27 -28.78 18.39
CA GLN A 501 37.35 -30.09 19.06
C GLN A 501 36.11 -30.49 19.88
N SER A 502 35.16 -31.16 19.24
CA SER A 502 34.35 -32.17 19.94
C SER A 502 34.87 -33.56 19.61
N ASP A 503 35.47 -34.13 20.65
CA ASP A 503 35.67 -35.54 20.97
C ASP A 503 36.53 -36.44 20.06
N GLY A 504 37.34 -37.26 20.74
CA GLY A 504 38.53 -37.88 20.19
C GLY A 504 38.28 -38.98 19.17
N LEU A 505 39.19 -39.11 18.20
CA LEU A 505 39.83 -40.39 17.87
C LEU A 505 41.12 -40.12 17.08
N LYS A 506 42.23 -40.63 17.59
CA LYS A 506 43.58 -40.53 17.01
C LYS A 506 43.59 -41.00 15.55
N LYS A 507 43.99 -40.12 14.63
CA LYS A 507 44.71 -40.47 13.40
C LYS A 507 45.90 -39.53 13.23
N GLU A 508 47.06 -40.03 13.64
CA GLU A 508 48.36 -39.46 13.28
C GLU A 508 48.48 -39.46 11.75
N GLY A 509 48.72 -38.28 11.16
CA GLY A 509 48.93 -38.16 9.71
C GLY A 509 48.48 -36.85 9.05
N ALA A 510 48.00 -35.83 9.77
CA ALA A 510 47.58 -34.56 9.18
C ALA A 510 47.91 -33.32 10.03
N ALA A 511 49.00 -33.37 10.81
CA ALA A 511 49.53 -32.18 11.47
C ALA A 511 50.40 -31.39 10.47
N ARG A 512 49.79 -30.44 9.73
CA ARG A 512 50.38 -29.24 9.07
C ARG A 512 49.49 -28.68 7.94
N VAL A 513 48.23 -28.31 8.21
CA VAL A 513 47.41 -27.51 7.27
C VAL A 513 46.67 -26.34 7.96
N VAL A 514 46.87 -26.12 9.27
CA VAL A 514 46.12 -25.09 10.02
C VAL A 514 46.85 -23.75 10.08
N ASP A 515 47.99 -23.60 9.41
CA ASP A 515 48.85 -22.42 9.54
C ASP A 515 49.28 -21.90 8.16
N MET A 516 48.35 -21.27 7.42
CA MET A 516 48.69 -20.31 6.35
C MET A 516 47.47 -19.53 5.81
N VAL A 517 46.61 -18.95 6.64
CA VAL A 517 45.83 -17.79 6.16
C VAL A 517 46.81 -16.62 6.16
N SER A 518 47.06 -16.00 4.99
CA SER A 518 47.94 -14.83 4.89
C SER A 518 47.32 -13.67 5.67
N GLU A 519 48.11 -12.84 6.35
CA GLU A 519 47.62 -11.63 7.04
C GLU A 519 46.79 -10.74 6.09
N GLU A 520 47.10 -10.75 4.80
CA GLU A 520 46.32 -10.07 3.75
C GLU A 520 44.92 -10.67 3.53
N GLU A 521 44.78 -11.98 3.61
CA GLU A 521 43.49 -12.67 3.46
C GLU A 521 42.63 -12.49 4.72
N GLU A 522 43.25 -12.42 5.90
CA GLU A 522 42.57 -12.12 7.16
C GLU A 522 41.95 -10.72 7.16
N TRP A 523 42.70 -9.69 6.74
CA TRP A 523 42.16 -8.34 6.62
C TRP A 523 41.11 -8.23 5.51
N SER A 524 41.22 -9.01 4.43
CA SER A 524 40.16 -9.10 3.41
C SER A 524 38.85 -9.65 3.99
N ILE A 525 38.90 -10.64 4.88
CA ILE A 525 37.70 -11.20 5.54
C ILE A 525 37.12 -10.19 6.53
N VAL A 526 37.96 -9.50 7.30
CA VAL A 526 37.53 -8.43 8.21
C VAL A 526 36.87 -7.30 7.44
N GLN A 527 37.46 -6.83 6.35
CA GLN A 527 36.89 -5.79 5.49
C GLN A 527 35.58 -6.23 4.85
N GLY A 528 35.51 -7.44 4.29
CA GLY A 528 34.26 -7.98 3.74
C GLY A 528 33.16 -8.15 4.79
N SER A 529 33.52 -8.51 6.03
CA SER A 529 32.56 -8.61 7.14
C SER A 529 32.07 -7.24 7.59
N LEU A 530 32.95 -6.25 7.68
CA LEU A 530 32.62 -4.86 7.98
C LEU A 530 31.66 -4.28 6.93
N GLN A 531 31.87 -4.58 5.64
CA GLN A 531 30.95 -4.20 4.56
C GLN A 531 29.54 -4.80 4.71
N ILE A 532 29.32 -5.86 5.51
CA ILE A 532 27.96 -6.35 5.78
C ILE A 532 27.16 -5.31 6.58
N LEU A 533 27.81 -4.45 7.37
CA LEU A 533 27.14 -3.38 8.10
C LEU A 533 26.53 -2.34 7.15
N THR A 534 27.17 -2.04 6.01
CA THR A 534 26.57 -1.14 5.01
C THR A 534 25.34 -1.76 4.38
N VAL A 535 25.30 -3.08 4.20
CA VAL A 535 24.10 -3.80 3.75
C VAL A 535 22.96 -3.67 4.76
N ALA A 536 23.24 -3.85 6.06
CA ALA A 536 22.24 -3.73 7.12
C ALA A 536 21.70 -2.28 7.25
N ASP A 537 22.58 -1.29 7.13
CA ASP A 537 22.20 0.12 7.17
C ASP A 537 21.42 0.55 5.92
N CYS A 538 21.88 0.15 4.72
CA CYS A 538 21.18 0.38 3.47
C CYS A 538 19.78 -0.28 3.49
N LEU A 539 19.67 -1.51 4.00
CA LEU A 539 18.38 -2.20 4.14
C LEU A 539 17.44 -1.46 5.10
N THR A 540 17.96 -1.01 6.25
CA THR A 540 17.17 -0.30 7.27
C THR A 540 16.69 1.05 6.77
N SER A 541 17.61 1.87 6.23
CA SER A 541 17.30 3.19 5.68
C SER A 541 16.33 3.10 4.52
N ARG A 542 16.59 2.27 3.50
CA ARG A 542 15.74 2.14 2.31
C ARG A 542 14.36 1.56 2.63
N THR A 543 14.27 0.58 3.52
CA THR A 543 12.97 0.01 3.94
C THR A 543 12.15 1.05 4.70
N SER A 544 12.77 1.87 5.57
CA SER A 544 12.06 2.92 6.30
C SER A 544 11.54 4.03 5.38
N VAL A 545 12.33 4.44 4.38
CA VAL A 545 11.93 5.40 3.34
C VAL A 545 10.78 4.83 2.50
N PHE A 546 10.89 3.57 2.08
CA PHE A 546 9.84 2.88 1.34
C PHE A 546 8.54 2.78 2.15
N GLU A 547 8.61 2.41 3.43
CA GLU A 547 7.44 2.35 4.30
C GLU A 547 6.79 3.74 4.49
N ALA A 548 7.61 4.80 4.58
CA ALA A 548 7.11 6.16 4.63
C ALA A 548 6.40 6.59 3.34
N SER A 549 6.98 6.24 2.18
CA SER A 549 6.38 6.46 0.87
C SER A 549 5.04 5.69 0.74
N LEU A 550 5.04 4.39 1.08
CA LEU A 550 3.85 3.54 1.07
C LEU A 550 2.74 4.15 1.93
N ARG A 551 3.04 4.57 3.17
CA ARG A 551 2.07 5.24 4.05
C ARG A 551 1.47 6.50 3.40
N ALA A 552 2.31 7.35 2.81
CA ALA A 552 1.85 8.56 2.12
C ALA A 552 0.94 8.23 0.92
N THR A 553 1.28 7.19 0.14
CA THR A 553 0.43 6.73 -0.96
C THR A 553 -0.91 6.16 -0.49
N LEU A 554 -0.94 5.39 0.61
CA LEU A 554 -2.17 4.88 1.22
C LEU A 554 -3.05 6.02 1.74
N ALA A 555 -2.49 7.01 2.42
CA ALA A 555 -3.22 8.18 2.87
C ALA A 555 -3.84 8.94 1.68
N ARG A 556 -3.08 9.12 0.59
CA ARG A 556 -3.57 9.74 -0.65
C ARG A 556 -4.72 8.93 -1.27
N ILE A 557 -4.57 7.62 -1.43
CA ILE A 557 -5.64 6.73 -1.90
C ILE A 557 -6.89 6.86 -1.01
N GLY A 558 -6.71 6.92 0.31
CA GLY A 558 -7.79 7.16 1.28
C GLY A 558 -8.56 8.44 1.00
N THR A 559 -7.87 9.55 0.72
CA THR A 559 -8.53 10.81 0.38
C THR A 559 -9.29 10.74 -0.95
N THR A 560 -8.71 10.14 -1.99
CA THR A 560 -9.34 9.99 -3.31
C THR A 560 -10.57 9.07 -3.27
N LEU A 561 -10.49 7.95 -2.56
CA LEU A 561 -11.61 7.01 -2.41
C LEU A 561 -12.72 7.58 -1.54
N SER A 562 -12.38 8.34 -0.50
CA SER A 562 -13.40 9.01 0.34
C SER A 562 -14.17 10.05 -0.47
N LEU A 563 -13.49 10.90 -1.25
CA LEU A 563 -14.16 11.91 -2.09
C LEU A 563 -15.11 11.28 -3.12
N SER A 564 -14.70 10.16 -3.74
CA SER A 564 -15.50 9.47 -4.75
C SER A 564 -16.67 8.66 -4.15
N VAL A 565 -16.47 7.97 -3.03
CA VAL A 565 -17.55 7.19 -2.37
C VAL A 565 -18.56 8.10 -1.66
N PHE A 566 -18.12 9.11 -0.90
CA PHE A 566 -19.04 10.02 -0.20
C PHE A 566 -19.76 10.98 -1.17
N GLY A 567 -19.13 11.37 -2.29
CA GLY A 567 -19.80 12.11 -3.36
C GLY A 567 -20.95 11.33 -4.01
N SER A 568 -20.84 10.01 -4.12
CA SER A 568 -21.91 9.14 -4.65
C SER A 568 -23.02 8.84 -3.63
N SER A 569 -22.73 8.90 -2.33
CA SER A 569 -23.69 8.60 -1.25
C SER A 569 -24.51 9.81 -0.79
N LEU A 570 -23.99 11.05 -0.93
CA LEU A 570 -24.69 12.26 -0.47
C LEU A 570 -25.96 12.59 -1.28
N GLU A 571 -26.09 12.08 -2.51
CA GLU A 571 -27.31 12.26 -3.31
C GLU A 571 -28.49 11.37 -2.85
N GLN A 572 -28.27 10.39 -1.96
CA GLN A 572 -29.39 9.61 -1.38
C GLN A 572 -30.12 10.36 -0.25
N SER A 573 -29.53 11.45 0.27
CA SER A 573 -30.15 12.29 1.31
C SER A 573 -30.58 13.63 0.72
N HIS A 574 -31.78 13.69 0.16
CA HIS A 574 -32.43 14.96 -0.19
C HIS A 574 -32.57 15.87 1.04
N VAL A 575 -31.77 16.95 1.11
CA VAL A 575 -32.21 18.25 1.63
C VAL A 575 -31.65 19.34 0.73
N ALA A 576 -32.57 20.05 0.07
CA ALA A 576 -32.28 21.16 -0.83
C ALA A 576 -31.42 22.24 -0.15
N VAL A 577 -30.24 22.51 -0.70
CA VAL A 577 -29.56 23.79 -0.57
C VAL A 577 -29.19 24.25 -1.97
N THR A 578 -29.82 25.34 -2.38
CA THR A 578 -29.73 26.01 -3.67
C THR A 578 -28.29 26.41 -4.00
N GLY A 579 -27.75 25.82 -5.06
CA GLY A 579 -26.42 26.11 -5.65
C GLY A 579 -26.10 25.10 -6.76
N GLU A 580 -27.01 24.93 -7.72
CA GLU A 580 -27.25 23.63 -8.40
C GLU A 580 -26.38 23.26 -9.62
N ASN A 581 -25.48 24.10 -10.15
CA ASN A 581 -24.89 23.78 -11.46
C ASN A 581 -23.39 23.39 -11.49
N ASP A 582 -22.54 23.89 -10.59
CA ASP A 582 -21.09 23.60 -10.68
C ASP A 582 -20.65 22.37 -9.86
N VAL A 583 -21.36 22.02 -8.78
CA VAL A 583 -21.00 20.87 -7.92
C VAL A 583 -21.40 19.52 -8.56
N ASN A 584 -22.49 19.51 -9.34
CA ASN A 584 -23.03 18.30 -9.97
C ASN A 584 -22.20 17.80 -11.17
N LEU A 585 -21.46 18.69 -11.84
CA LEU A 585 -20.59 18.31 -12.96
C LEU A 585 -19.25 17.73 -12.48
N ALA A 586 -18.70 18.29 -11.39
CA ALA A 586 -17.46 17.84 -10.77
C ALA A 586 -17.62 16.48 -10.06
N SER A 587 -18.78 16.21 -9.44
CA SER A 587 -19.06 14.91 -8.79
C SER A 587 -19.27 13.77 -9.79
N ARG A 588 -19.89 14.05 -10.95
CA ARG A 588 -20.13 13.08 -12.03
C ARG A 588 -18.88 12.74 -12.84
N ALA A 589 -17.92 13.67 -12.97
CA ALA A 589 -16.64 13.45 -13.64
C ALA A 589 -15.63 12.62 -12.82
N GLY A 590 -15.90 12.41 -11.52
CA GLY A 590 -15.03 11.72 -10.56
C GLY A 590 -15.48 10.30 -10.18
N LEU A 591 -16.40 9.68 -10.93
CA LEU A 591 -16.81 8.30 -10.69
C LEU A 591 -15.69 7.33 -11.05
N ASP A 592 -14.82 7.09 -10.08
CA ASP A 592 -13.72 6.14 -10.17
C ASP A 592 -14.22 4.69 -10.06
N VAL A 593 -13.63 3.80 -10.84
CA VAL A 593 -13.92 2.36 -10.90
C VAL A 593 -13.78 1.72 -9.53
N ALA A 594 -12.84 2.22 -8.72
CA ALA A 594 -12.65 1.75 -7.35
C ALA A 594 -13.85 2.05 -6.44
N ALA A 595 -14.46 3.24 -6.57
CA ALA A 595 -15.64 3.61 -5.78
C ALA A 595 -16.86 2.74 -6.12
N LEU A 596 -17.05 2.43 -7.40
CA LEU A 596 -18.10 1.52 -7.88
C LEU A 596 -17.98 0.12 -7.27
N ARG A 597 -16.76 -0.44 -7.19
CA ARG A 597 -16.54 -1.78 -6.58
C ARG A 597 -16.74 -1.78 -5.07
N LEU A 598 -16.28 -0.72 -4.39
CA LEU A 598 -16.42 -0.61 -2.94
C LEU A 598 -17.88 -0.45 -2.50
N ALA A 599 -18.76 0.10 -3.36
CA ALA A 599 -20.20 0.15 -3.12
C ALA A 599 -20.85 -1.25 -3.09
N ASP A 600 -20.36 -2.20 -3.89
CA ASP A 600 -20.88 -3.57 -3.95
C ASP A 600 -20.40 -4.46 -2.79
N ALA A 601 -19.26 -4.12 -2.18
CA ALA A 601 -18.61 -4.88 -1.11
C ALA A 601 -18.43 -4.01 0.17
N PRO A 602 -19.52 -3.67 0.88
CA PRO A 602 -19.48 -2.70 1.98
C PRO A 602 -18.61 -3.16 3.15
N ASP A 603 -18.52 -4.47 3.42
CA ASP A 603 -17.68 -4.99 4.49
C ASP A 603 -16.18 -4.87 4.18
N LYS A 604 -15.79 -5.08 2.92
CA LYS A 604 -14.41 -4.86 2.46
C LYS A 604 -14.08 -3.38 2.47
N ALA A 605 -15.00 -2.53 1.98
CA ALA A 605 -14.85 -1.08 2.01
C ALA A 605 -14.63 -0.56 3.44
N ARG A 606 -15.41 -1.01 4.43
CA ARG A 606 -15.20 -0.61 5.83
C ARG A 606 -13.82 -0.98 6.35
N LYS A 607 -13.34 -2.20 6.08
CA LYS A 607 -11.99 -2.64 6.49
C LYS A 607 -10.90 -1.80 5.83
N LEU A 608 -11.03 -1.56 4.53
CA LEU A 608 -10.11 -0.75 3.76
C LEU A 608 -10.08 0.69 4.29
N PHE A 609 -11.23 1.35 4.44
CA PHE A 609 -11.30 2.71 4.97
C PHE A 609 -10.73 2.82 6.39
N ASN A 610 -10.94 1.83 7.25
CA ASN A 610 -10.31 1.81 8.57
C ASN A 610 -8.78 1.77 8.47
N LEU A 611 -8.22 0.97 7.56
CA LEU A 611 -6.78 0.90 7.30
C LEU A 611 -6.27 2.25 6.74
N LEU A 612 -6.97 2.80 5.74
CA LEU A 612 -6.58 4.07 5.11
C LEU A 612 -6.67 5.25 6.08
N GLU A 613 -7.63 5.26 7.02
CA GLU A 613 -7.67 6.25 8.11
C GLU A 613 -6.49 6.07 9.08
N GLN A 614 -6.17 4.82 9.46
CA GLN A 614 -5.00 4.55 10.31
C GLN A 614 -3.69 4.98 9.64
N SER A 615 -3.60 4.88 8.31
CA SER A 615 -2.41 5.30 7.56
C SER A 615 -2.07 6.79 7.67
N LYS A 616 -3.02 7.62 8.13
CA LYS A 616 -2.77 9.04 8.41
C LYS A 616 -2.01 9.28 9.72
N ASP A 617 -1.96 8.30 10.64
CA ASP A 617 -1.17 8.42 11.86
C ASP A 617 0.32 8.16 11.53
N PRO A 618 1.25 9.06 11.90
CA PRO A 618 2.68 8.83 11.71
C PRO A 618 3.22 7.58 12.42
N ARG A 619 2.53 7.07 13.46
CA ARG A 619 2.90 5.83 14.16
C ARG A 619 2.44 4.56 13.45
N PHE A 620 1.66 4.69 12.39
CA PHE A 620 1.20 3.55 11.62
C PHE A 620 2.34 2.95 10.80
N HIS A 621 2.58 1.66 11.02
CA HIS A 621 3.52 0.85 10.24
C HIS A 621 2.71 0.02 9.24
N ALA A 622 2.95 0.25 7.96
CA ALA A 622 2.27 -0.47 6.89
C ALA A 622 2.79 -1.90 6.77
N LEU A 623 4.07 -2.14 7.12
CA LEU A 623 4.75 -3.43 7.02
C LEU A 623 5.41 -3.80 8.35
N PRO A 624 4.62 -4.10 9.40
CA PRO A 624 5.15 -4.31 10.75
C PRO A 624 6.05 -5.54 10.87
N LEU A 625 5.75 -6.63 10.15
CA LEU A 625 6.57 -7.85 10.18
C LEU A 625 7.90 -7.62 9.49
N THR A 626 7.90 -6.93 8.35
CA THR A 626 9.12 -6.51 7.66
C THR A 626 10.01 -5.65 8.56
N SER A 627 9.47 -4.60 9.20
CA SER A 627 10.24 -3.74 10.10
C SER A 627 10.91 -4.51 11.24
N GLN A 628 10.16 -5.42 11.89
CA GLN A 628 10.70 -6.30 12.93
C GLN A 628 11.83 -7.21 12.41
N ARG A 629 11.68 -7.76 11.20
CA ARG A 629 12.68 -8.66 10.60
C ARG A 629 13.92 -7.94 10.10
N VAL A 630 13.80 -6.71 9.63
CA VAL A 630 14.93 -5.84 9.28
C VAL A 630 15.76 -5.51 10.52
N ALA A 631 15.10 -5.14 11.64
CA ALA A 631 15.80 -4.93 12.92
C ALA A 631 16.53 -6.20 13.37
N ALA A 632 15.86 -7.35 13.35
CA ALA A 632 16.48 -8.63 13.70
C ALA A 632 17.64 -9.01 12.77
N PHE A 633 17.56 -8.69 11.47
CA PHE A 633 18.67 -8.89 10.55
C PHE A 633 19.86 -8.00 10.90
N SER A 634 19.62 -6.71 11.18
CA SER A 634 20.66 -5.79 11.63
C SER A 634 21.36 -6.28 12.90
N ASP A 635 20.61 -6.78 13.89
CA ASP A 635 21.16 -7.37 15.10
C ASP A 635 22.07 -8.58 14.77
N THR A 636 21.62 -9.49 13.90
CA THR A 636 22.43 -10.66 13.50
C THR A 636 23.69 -10.28 12.72
N VAL A 637 23.66 -9.19 11.95
CA VAL A 637 24.84 -8.66 11.25
C VAL A 637 25.82 -8.07 12.27
N ASN A 638 25.34 -7.27 13.22
CA ASN A 638 26.18 -6.72 14.29
C ASN A 638 26.85 -7.82 15.12
N GLU A 639 26.11 -8.87 15.48
CA GLU A 639 26.67 -10.04 16.17
C GLU A 639 27.74 -10.75 15.32
N LEU A 640 27.48 -10.97 14.03
CA LEU A 640 28.45 -11.60 13.13
C LEU A 640 29.75 -10.79 13.04
N VAL A 641 29.65 -9.47 12.83
CA VAL A 641 30.83 -8.61 12.70
C VAL A 641 31.63 -8.58 13.99
N TYR A 642 30.96 -8.49 15.13
CA TYR A 642 31.62 -8.61 16.43
C TYR A 642 32.36 -9.95 16.58
N ASP A 643 31.70 -11.06 16.23
CA ASP A 643 32.29 -12.40 16.30
C ASP A 643 33.53 -12.52 15.39
N VAL A 644 33.51 -11.93 14.19
CA VAL A 644 34.66 -11.92 13.27
C VAL A 644 35.81 -11.10 13.84
N LEU A 645 35.56 -9.88 14.31
CA LEU A 645 36.59 -9.00 14.87
C LEU A 645 37.25 -9.61 16.11
N ILE A 646 36.46 -10.28 16.96
CA ILE A 646 37.01 -10.91 18.18
C ILE A 646 37.63 -12.29 17.92
N SER A 647 37.30 -12.95 16.80
CA SER A 647 37.78 -14.30 16.46
C SER A 647 39.31 -14.38 16.51
N LYS A 648 40.01 -13.38 15.94
CA LYS A 648 41.48 -13.35 15.93
C LYS A 648 42.06 -13.28 17.35
N VAL A 649 41.53 -12.38 18.17
CA VAL A 649 41.95 -12.20 19.56
C VAL A 649 41.68 -13.47 20.36
N ARG A 650 40.51 -14.10 20.16
CA ARG A 650 40.13 -15.36 20.79
C ARG A 650 41.09 -16.50 20.43
N GLN A 651 41.45 -16.65 19.16
CA GLN A 651 42.41 -17.66 18.70
C GLN A 651 43.79 -17.45 19.34
N ARG A 652 44.31 -16.21 19.32
CA ARG A 652 45.62 -15.86 19.88
C ARG A 652 45.69 -16.02 21.40
N LEU A 653 44.58 -15.78 22.11
CA LEU A 653 44.51 -15.89 23.57
C LEU A 653 44.13 -17.29 24.09
N SER A 654 43.57 -18.17 23.25
CA SER A 654 42.96 -19.45 23.67
C SER A 654 43.84 -20.37 24.53
N ASP A 655 45.15 -20.42 24.26
CA ASP A 655 46.11 -21.29 24.94
C ASP A 655 46.99 -20.55 25.96
N VAL A 656 46.75 -19.26 26.20
CA VAL A 656 47.59 -18.43 27.09
C VAL A 656 47.64 -19.02 28.49
N SER A 657 46.51 -19.47 29.05
CA SER A 657 46.46 -20.10 30.38
C SER A 657 47.33 -21.36 30.53
N ARG A 658 47.69 -22.01 29.42
CA ARG A 658 48.44 -23.29 29.37
C ARG A 658 49.91 -23.12 28.97
N LEU A 659 50.40 -21.90 28.74
CA LEU A 659 51.77 -21.70 28.29
C LEU A 659 52.77 -22.25 29.32
N PRO A 660 53.76 -23.05 28.87
CA PRO A 660 54.73 -23.68 29.77
C PRO A 660 55.64 -22.66 30.48
N ILE A 661 55.72 -21.45 29.92
CA ILE A 661 56.57 -20.34 30.40
C ILE A 661 56.14 -19.89 31.80
N TRP A 662 54.85 -20.00 32.15
CA TRP A 662 54.36 -19.70 33.50
C TRP A 662 55.01 -20.57 34.57
N SER A 663 55.34 -21.82 34.23
CA SER A 663 55.95 -22.79 35.14
C SER A 663 57.48 -22.86 35.03
N SER A 664 58.09 -22.10 34.11
CA SER A 664 59.52 -22.16 33.83
C SER A 664 60.35 -21.60 35.00
N VAL A 665 61.40 -22.31 35.38
CA VAL A 665 62.35 -21.89 36.43
C VAL A 665 63.64 -21.42 35.74
N GLU A 666 64.33 -20.42 36.28
CA GLU A 666 65.62 -19.96 35.74
C GLU A 666 66.65 -21.09 35.68
N GLU A 667 67.30 -21.27 34.54
CA GLU A 667 68.52 -22.05 34.45
C GLU A 667 69.66 -21.24 35.09
N GLN A 668 70.22 -21.75 36.18
CA GLN A 668 71.33 -21.09 36.88
C GLN A 668 72.58 -21.06 35.98
N SER A 669 72.87 -19.93 35.36
CA SER A 669 74.19 -19.68 34.76
C SER A 669 75.23 -19.49 35.86
N SER A 670 76.44 -20.02 35.66
CA SER A 670 77.56 -19.97 36.63
C SER A 670 78.14 -18.57 36.92
N LEU A 671 77.56 -17.52 36.35
CA LEU A 671 77.91 -16.11 36.55
C LEU A 671 76.64 -15.31 36.88
N PRO A 672 76.70 -14.32 37.80
CA PRO A 672 75.57 -13.44 38.09
C PRO A 672 75.42 -12.44 36.94
N LEU A 673 74.75 -12.87 35.88
CA LEU A 673 74.31 -11.97 34.82
C LEU A 673 73.09 -11.20 35.31
N PRO A 674 72.99 -9.89 35.08
CA PRO A 674 71.75 -9.16 35.32
C PRO A 674 70.64 -9.80 34.46
N SER A 675 69.52 -10.14 35.09
CA SER A 675 68.31 -10.60 34.40
C SER A 675 67.87 -9.49 33.45
N PHE A 676 68.02 -9.70 32.14
CA PHE A 676 67.51 -8.78 31.14
C PHE A 676 65.99 -8.62 31.33
N SER A 677 65.51 -7.38 31.29
CA SER A 677 64.08 -7.04 31.44
C SER A 677 63.23 -7.96 30.55
N ALA A 678 62.19 -8.56 31.12
CA ALA A 678 61.25 -9.37 30.37
C ALA A 678 60.61 -8.51 29.26
N TYR A 679 60.68 -8.99 28.02
CA TYR A 679 60.02 -8.35 26.87
C TYR A 679 58.63 -8.97 26.68
N PRO A 680 57.62 -8.19 26.26
CA PRO A 680 56.29 -8.72 26.00
C PRO A 680 56.32 -9.88 25.00
N GLN A 681 55.55 -10.94 25.27
CA GLN A 681 55.51 -12.11 24.39
C GLN A 681 54.74 -11.85 23.10
N ALA A 682 55.08 -12.62 22.06
CA ALA A 682 54.48 -12.54 20.73
C ALA A 682 52.94 -12.60 20.72
N TYR A 683 52.33 -13.33 21.66
CA TYR A 683 50.87 -13.44 21.74
C TYR A 683 50.22 -12.10 22.14
N VAL A 684 50.81 -11.34 23.07
CA VAL A 684 50.27 -10.02 23.49
C VAL A 684 50.63 -8.94 22.49
N THR A 685 51.85 -8.96 21.94
CA THR A 685 52.27 -7.96 20.95
C THR A 685 51.42 -8.07 19.69
N SER A 686 51.09 -9.29 19.23
CA SER A 686 50.19 -9.49 18.09
C SER A 686 48.76 -9.01 18.35
N VAL A 687 48.25 -9.15 19.58
CA VAL A 687 46.94 -8.59 19.97
C VAL A 687 46.99 -7.07 20.03
N GLY A 688 48.08 -6.51 20.58
CA GLY A 688 48.29 -5.06 20.64
C GLY A 688 48.41 -4.42 19.27
N GLU A 689 49.18 -5.02 18.37
CA GLU A 689 49.31 -4.61 16.97
C GLU A 689 47.95 -4.66 16.26
N TYR A 690 47.20 -5.76 16.40
CA TYR A 690 45.86 -5.89 15.84
C TYR A 690 44.93 -4.75 16.31
N LEU A 691 44.85 -4.50 17.62
CA LEU A 691 44.01 -3.44 18.18
C LEU A 691 44.44 -2.04 17.72
N LEU A 692 45.73 -1.79 17.50
CA LEU A 692 46.25 -0.51 17.00
C LEU A 692 46.05 -0.32 15.48
N THR A 693 45.95 -1.41 14.72
CA THR A 693 45.65 -1.38 13.28
C THR A 693 44.16 -1.36 12.94
N LEU A 694 43.30 -1.81 13.86
CA LEU A 694 41.84 -1.80 13.71
C LEU A 694 41.22 -0.41 13.35
N PRO A 695 41.65 0.73 13.94
CA PRO A 695 41.11 2.05 13.58
C PRO A 695 41.23 2.34 12.07
N GLN A 696 42.40 2.07 11.48
CA GLN A 696 42.69 2.32 10.05
C GLN A 696 41.79 1.48 9.12
N GLN A 697 41.23 0.40 9.64
CA GLN A 697 40.40 -0.55 8.92
C GLN A 697 38.90 -0.21 9.07
N LEU A 698 38.52 0.55 10.09
CA LEU A 698 37.16 1.05 10.32
C LEU A 698 36.89 2.38 9.60
N GLU A 699 37.92 3.22 9.41
CA GLU A 699 37.84 4.52 8.72
C GLU A 699 37.16 4.46 7.32
N PRO A 700 37.52 3.52 6.42
CA PRO A 700 36.91 3.47 5.08
C PRO A 700 35.41 3.14 5.09
N LEU A 701 34.94 2.39 6.10
CA LEU A 701 33.54 2.01 6.25
C LEU A 701 32.72 3.17 6.85
N ALA A 702 33.33 3.89 7.79
CA ALA A 702 32.71 5.00 8.48
C ALA A 702 32.32 6.12 7.50
N GLU A 703 33.14 6.36 6.47
CA GLU A 703 32.83 7.28 5.37
C GLU A 703 31.71 6.77 4.45
N GLY A 704 31.58 5.44 4.27
CA GLY A 704 30.57 4.82 3.41
C GLY A 704 29.15 4.79 4.00
N ILE A 705 29.03 4.72 5.33
CA ILE A 705 27.75 4.77 6.06
C ILE A 705 27.22 6.22 6.13
N SER A 706 28.13 7.22 6.09
CA SER A 706 27.75 8.62 6.22
C SER A 706 27.51 9.29 4.85
N SER A 707 26.26 9.36 4.39
CA SER A 707 25.91 9.98 3.11
C SER A 707 25.69 11.50 3.14
N SER A 708 26.08 12.23 4.20
CA SER A 708 25.83 13.67 4.37
C SER A 708 27.02 14.44 4.95
N GLU A 709 27.10 15.76 4.72
CA GLU A 709 28.21 16.65 5.17
C GLU A 709 28.36 16.75 6.71
N SER A 710 27.39 16.27 7.50
CA SER A 710 27.49 16.05 8.96
C SER A 710 28.17 14.72 9.35
N GLY A 711 28.54 13.92 8.35
CA GLY A 711 28.94 12.52 8.48
C GLY A 711 30.27 12.26 9.16
N THR A 712 31.17 13.24 9.21
CA THR A 712 32.52 13.05 9.74
C THR A 712 32.53 12.80 11.25
N GLU A 713 31.60 13.39 12.00
CA GLU A 713 31.47 13.18 13.45
C GLU A 713 30.81 11.83 13.76
N GLU A 714 29.80 11.42 12.97
CA GLU A 714 29.11 10.13 13.11
C GLU A 714 30.02 8.96 12.72
N ALA A 715 30.82 9.13 11.67
CA ALA A 715 31.85 8.19 11.24
C ALA A 715 32.91 7.96 12.34
N GLN A 716 33.39 9.05 12.95
CA GLN A 716 34.31 8.97 14.08
C GLN A 716 33.68 8.30 15.30
N PHE A 717 32.41 8.59 15.58
CA PHE A 717 31.67 7.94 16.66
C PHE A 717 31.51 6.44 16.43
N PHE A 718 31.15 6.03 15.22
CA PHE A 718 31.03 4.61 14.82
C PHE A 718 32.35 3.86 14.99
N ALA A 719 33.45 4.40 14.44
CA ALA A 719 34.77 3.78 14.57
C ALA A 719 35.18 3.67 16.04
N THR A 720 34.92 4.71 16.82
CA THR A 720 35.20 4.75 18.26
C THR A 720 34.41 3.70 19.03
N GLU A 721 33.10 3.57 18.77
CA GLU A 721 32.24 2.59 19.44
C GLU A 721 32.70 1.15 19.16
N TRP A 722 33.02 0.82 17.90
CA TRP A 722 33.52 -0.51 17.54
C TRP A 722 34.91 -0.79 18.10
N MET A 723 35.82 0.19 18.11
CA MET A 723 37.12 0.05 18.78
C MET A 723 36.95 -0.26 20.27
N PHE A 724 36.10 0.46 20.98
CA PHE A 724 35.81 0.20 22.39
C PHE A 724 35.23 -1.20 22.60
N LYS A 725 34.23 -1.61 21.81
CA LYS A 725 33.61 -2.94 21.91
C LYS A 725 34.62 -4.08 21.70
N VAL A 726 35.48 -3.98 20.69
CA VAL A 726 36.48 -5.01 20.39
C VAL A 726 37.56 -5.06 21.47
N ALA A 727 38.07 -3.89 21.90
CA ALA A 727 39.12 -3.83 22.90
C ALA A 727 38.62 -4.20 24.31
N GLU A 728 37.36 -3.91 24.65
CA GLU A 728 36.72 -4.42 25.87
C GLU A 728 36.58 -5.94 25.81
N GLY A 729 36.11 -6.49 24.68
CA GLY A 729 36.04 -7.93 24.44
C GLY A 729 37.41 -8.61 24.54
N ALA A 730 38.46 -8.00 23.96
CA ALA A 730 39.82 -8.49 24.02
C ALA A 730 40.35 -8.54 25.46
N THR A 731 40.07 -7.48 26.22
CA THR A 731 40.44 -7.38 27.63
C THR A 731 39.69 -8.42 28.47
N ALA A 732 38.40 -8.65 28.20
CA ALA A 732 37.60 -9.66 28.87
C ALA A 732 38.13 -11.08 28.62
N LEU A 733 38.48 -11.41 27.37
CA LEU A 733 39.09 -12.69 27.02
C LEU A 733 40.46 -12.88 27.68
N PHE A 734 41.28 -11.82 27.73
CA PHE A 734 42.56 -11.87 28.43
C PHE A 734 42.37 -12.11 29.94
N MET A 735 41.43 -11.41 30.57
CA MET A 735 41.09 -11.63 31.98
C MET A 735 40.61 -13.07 32.26
N GLU A 736 39.83 -13.67 31.36
CA GLU A 736 39.41 -15.07 31.46
C GLU A 736 40.61 -16.03 31.41
N GLN A 737 41.56 -15.80 30.50
CA GLN A 737 42.78 -16.60 30.38
C GLN A 737 43.69 -16.46 31.61
N LEU A 738 43.83 -15.25 32.16
CA LEU A 738 44.58 -15.00 33.39
C LEU A 738 43.97 -15.77 34.58
N ARG A 739 42.63 -15.84 34.67
CA ARG A 739 41.95 -16.64 35.70
C ARG A 739 42.20 -18.14 35.56
N GLY A 740 42.45 -18.61 34.33
CA GLY A 740 42.73 -20.01 34.01
C GLY A 740 44.14 -20.51 34.39
N ILE A 741 45.08 -19.61 34.72
CA ILE A 741 46.47 -19.99 35.08
C ILE A 741 46.47 -20.75 36.40
N GLN A 742 46.99 -21.98 36.41
CA GLN A 742 46.99 -22.83 37.61
C GLN A 742 48.20 -22.60 38.53
N TYR A 743 49.35 -22.22 37.96
CA TYR A 743 50.60 -22.03 38.69
C TYR A 743 51.54 -21.07 37.96
N ILE A 744 52.23 -20.20 38.70
CA ILE A 744 53.22 -19.26 38.16
C ILE A 744 54.52 -19.25 38.98
N SER A 745 55.67 -19.28 38.31
CA SER A 745 57.01 -19.10 38.89
C SER A 745 57.36 -17.62 39.00
N ASP A 746 58.43 -17.27 39.73
CA ASP A 746 58.88 -15.87 39.85
C ASP A 746 59.28 -15.26 38.48
N ARG A 747 59.90 -16.07 37.60
CA ARG A 747 60.20 -15.70 36.21
C ARG A 747 58.93 -15.54 35.37
N GLY A 748 57.99 -16.48 35.47
CA GLY A 748 56.71 -16.40 34.78
C GLY A 748 55.90 -15.18 35.22
N ALA A 749 56.03 -14.79 36.48
CA ALA A 749 55.41 -13.60 37.04
C ALA A 749 55.98 -12.29 36.46
N GLN A 750 57.31 -12.18 36.37
CA GLN A 750 57.96 -11.01 35.74
C GLN A 750 57.60 -10.90 34.26
N GLN A 751 57.48 -12.04 33.58
CA GLN A 751 57.03 -12.10 32.19
C GLN A 751 55.57 -11.65 32.04
N LEU A 752 54.68 -12.15 32.91
CA LEU A 752 53.27 -11.81 32.88
C LEU A 752 53.02 -10.35 33.28
N SER A 753 53.83 -9.78 34.18
CA SER A 753 53.76 -8.35 34.48
C SER A 753 54.12 -7.49 33.27
N ALA A 754 55.18 -7.85 32.53
CA ALA A 754 55.56 -7.13 31.30
C ALA A 754 54.48 -7.25 30.21
N ASP A 755 53.86 -8.43 30.07
CA ASP A 755 52.75 -8.69 29.17
C ASP A 755 51.51 -7.83 29.51
N ILE A 756 51.13 -7.73 30.80
CA ILE A 756 50.00 -6.91 31.25
C ILE A 756 50.30 -5.42 31.13
N GLU A 757 51.54 -5.00 31.41
CA GLU A 757 51.99 -3.61 31.26
C GLU A 757 51.88 -3.17 29.79
N TYR A 758 52.35 -4.00 28.85
CA TYR A 758 52.23 -3.72 27.43
C TYR A 758 50.77 -3.58 26.99
N LEU A 759 49.89 -4.53 27.35
CA LEU A 759 48.47 -4.43 27.01
C LEU A 759 47.81 -3.20 27.65
N SER A 760 48.17 -2.85 28.89
CA SER A 760 47.65 -1.66 29.58
C SER A 760 48.06 -0.37 28.87
N ASN A 761 49.27 -0.33 28.30
CA ASN A 761 49.73 0.78 27.49
C ASN A 761 48.97 0.88 26.16
N VAL A 762 48.67 -0.25 25.51
CA VAL A 762 47.84 -0.29 24.29
C VAL A 762 46.42 0.19 24.58
N LEU A 763 45.78 -0.28 25.67
CA LEU A 763 44.45 0.18 26.08
C LEU A 763 44.44 1.69 26.38
N SER A 764 45.49 2.19 27.03
CA SER A 764 45.64 3.61 27.31
C SER A 764 45.81 4.43 26.02
N ALA A 765 46.52 3.91 25.02
CA ALA A 765 46.65 4.54 23.70
C ALA A 765 45.32 4.60 22.94
N LEU A 766 44.43 3.63 23.15
CA LEU A 766 43.05 3.62 22.64
C LEU A 766 42.07 4.41 23.52
N SER A 767 42.56 5.17 24.50
CA SER A 767 41.75 5.96 25.45
C SER A 767 40.77 5.13 26.30
N MET A 768 41.09 3.87 26.58
CA MET A 768 40.29 2.99 27.43
C MET A 768 40.73 3.03 28.89
N ALA A 769 39.76 2.93 29.80
CA ALA A 769 40.05 2.74 31.22
C ALA A 769 40.59 1.32 31.47
N ILE A 770 41.74 1.23 32.17
CA ILE A 770 42.31 -0.05 32.56
C ILE A 770 41.42 -0.68 33.64
N PRO A 771 40.91 -1.91 33.44
CA PRO A 771 40.08 -2.56 34.44
C PRO A 771 40.84 -2.75 35.76
N PRO A 772 40.20 -2.54 36.92
CA PRO A 772 40.83 -2.68 38.23
C PRO A 772 41.37 -4.10 38.47
N PHE A 773 40.78 -5.11 37.82
CA PHE A 773 41.28 -6.48 37.79
C PHE A 773 42.71 -6.56 37.23
N LEU A 774 42.97 -5.99 36.05
CA LEU A 774 44.29 -6.03 35.42
C LEU A 774 45.32 -5.22 36.20
N ALA A 775 44.93 -4.04 36.69
CA ALA A 775 45.79 -3.21 37.53
C ALA A 775 46.20 -3.95 38.81
N THR A 776 45.24 -4.58 39.50
CA THR A 776 45.50 -5.39 40.71
C THR A 776 46.38 -6.60 40.41
N PHE A 777 46.11 -7.30 39.30
CA PHE A 777 46.90 -8.45 38.87
C PHE A 777 48.35 -8.05 38.54
N HIS A 778 48.55 -6.92 37.85
CA HIS A 778 49.86 -6.36 37.56
C HIS A 778 50.63 -5.99 38.83
N THR A 779 50.05 -5.22 39.75
CA THR A 779 50.70 -4.80 41.01
C THR A 779 51.08 -6.01 41.88
N CYS A 780 50.22 -7.02 41.95
CA CYS A 780 50.50 -8.25 42.70
C CYS A 780 51.56 -9.14 42.04
N LEU A 781 51.80 -9.01 40.73
CA LEU A 781 52.86 -9.74 40.02
C LEU A 781 54.20 -8.98 40.01
N ALA A 782 54.18 -7.66 39.91
CA ALA A 782 55.39 -6.83 39.93
C ALA A 782 56.07 -6.83 41.31
N THR A 783 55.33 -7.08 42.39
CA THR A 783 55.87 -7.17 43.74
C THR A 783 56.60 -8.51 43.97
N PRO A 784 57.80 -8.49 44.59
CA PRO A 784 58.56 -9.70 44.88
C PRO A 784 57.83 -10.58 45.91
N ARG A 785 57.98 -11.90 45.78
CA ARG A 785 57.25 -12.93 46.53
C ARG A 785 57.25 -12.71 48.05
N ASP A 786 58.37 -12.26 48.60
CA ASP A 786 58.56 -12.09 50.05
C ASP A 786 57.86 -10.85 50.62
N GLN A 787 57.54 -9.86 49.78
CA GLN A 787 56.96 -8.58 50.19
C GLN A 787 55.44 -8.50 49.94
N LEU A 788 54.90 -9.40 49.12
CA LEU A 788 53.48 -9.44 48.77
C LEU A 788 52.53 -9.57 49.99
N PRO A 789 52.80 -10.43 51.00
CA PRO A 789 51.92 -10.54 52.17
C PRO A 789 51.90 -9.30 53.06
N ALA A 790 53.00 -8.54 53.09
CA ALA A 790 53.11 -7.29 53.84
C ALA A 790 52.43 -6.13 53.08
N PHE A 791 52.55 -6.12 51.75
CA PHE A 791 51.92 -5.14 50.87
C PHE A 791 50.38 -5.21 50.92
N LEU A 792 49.81 -6.42 50.91
CA LEU A 792 48.35 -6.63 51.03
C LEU A 792 47.78 -6.19 52.39
N LYS A 793 48.61 -6.12 53.44
CA LYS A 793 48.22 -5.67 54.80
C LYS A 793 48.37 -4.15 55.00
N SER A 794 48.95 -3.43 54.03
CA SER A 794 49.18 -1.97 54.09
C SER A 794 48.03 -1.18 53.46
N ASP A 795 47.99 0.14 53.66
CA ASP A 795 47.01 1.08 53.03
C ASP A 795 47.01 0.98 51.48
N GLY A 796 48.06 0.45 50.85
CA GLY A 796 48.08 0.17 49.41
C GLY A 796 47.13 -0.96 48.99
N GLY A 797 46.68 -1.81 49.91
CA GLY A 797 45.72 -2.88 49.66
C GLY A 797 44.27 -2.41 49.57
N SER A 798 43.94 -1.21 50.06
CA SER A 798 42.55 -0.71 50.10
C SER A 798 42.00 -0.28 48.74
N GLN A 799 42.86 -0.12 47.74
CA GLN A 799 42.51 0.23 46.35
C GLN A 799 42.51 -1.00 45.42
N LEU A 800 42.87 -2.17 45.94
CA LEU A 800 43.02 -3.40 45.16
C LEU A 800 41.75 -4.26 45.26
N ASP A 801 41.45 -4.97 44.17
CA ASP A 801 40.37 -5.95 44.15
C ASP A 801 40.77 -7.21 44.94
N ILE A 802 40.25 -7.33 46.17
CA ILE A 802 40.61 -8.37 47.15
C ILE A 802 40.48 -9.81 46.58
N PRO A 803 39.39 -10.19 45.87
CA PRO A 803 39.27 -11.50 45.23
C PRO A 803 40.39 -11.79 44.22
N THR A 804 40.80 -10.79 43.45
CA THR A 804 41.87 -10.91 42.45
C THR A 804 43.24 -11.05 43.10
N ALA A 805 43.51 -10.29 44.17
CA ALA A 805 44.73 -10.41 44.96
C ALA A 805 44.86 -11.82 45.58
N HIS A 806 43.77 -12.38 46.11
CA HIS A 806 43.73 -13.76 46.63
C HIS A 806 43.98 -14.79 45.53
N LEU A 807 43.44 -14.59 44.33
CA LEU A 807 43.69 -15.45 43.18
C LEU A 807 45.19 -15.46 42.81
N VAL A 808 45.84 -14.30 42.73
CA VAL A 808 47.28 -14.20 42.43
C VAL A 808 48.13 -14.89 43.50
N CYS A 809 47.80 -14.71 44.78
CA CYS A 809 48.49 -15.39 45.89
C CYS A 809 48.36 -16.92 45.81
N LYS A 810 47.17 -17.41 45.42
CA LYS A 810 46.91 -18.84 45.20
C LYS A 810 47.74 -19.40 44.04
N ILE A 811 47.81 -18.68 42.92
CA ILE A 811 48.59 -19.09 41.74
C ILE A 811 50.10 -19.10 42.02
N ARG A 812 50.58 -18.15 42.84
CA ARG A 812 52.00 -18.06 43.31
C ARG A 812 52.34 -19.01 44.48
N ARG A 813 51.38 -19.77 45.00
CA ARG A 813 51.54 -20.66 46.17
C ARG A 813 52.15 -19.94 47.38
N ILE A 814 51.62 -18.75 47.69
CA ILE A 814 51.97 -18.00 48.90
C ILE A 814 50.90 -18.34 49.96
N PRO A 815 51.28 -18.83 51.15
CA PRO A 815 50.32 -19.06 52.21
C PRO A 815 49.81 -17.70 52.71
N LEU A 816 48.54 -17.42 52.41
CA LEU A 816 47.79 -16.39 53.09
C LEU A 816 47.28 -17.04 54.38
N ASP A 817 47.85 -16.67 55.53
CA ASP A 817 47.26 -17.02 56.82
C ASP A 817 45.82 -16.46 56.84
N GLN A 818 44.85 -17.34 57.12
CA GLN A 818 43.41 -17.03 57.16
C GLN A 818 43.07 -15.92 58.15
#